data_AF-A0A2J0LII0-F1
#
_entry.id   AF-A0A2J0LII0-F1
#
_cell.length_a   1.000
_cell.length_b   1.000
_cell.length_c   1.000
_cell.angle_alpha   90.00
_cell.angle_beta   90.00
_cell.angle_gamma   90.00
#
_symmetry.space_group_name_H-M   'P 1'
#
loop_
_entity.id
_entity.type
_entity.pdbx_description
1 polymer ?
#
loop_
_entity_poly.entity_id
_entity_poly.type
_entity_poly.pdbx_seq_one_letter_code
_entity_poly.pdbx_strand_id
1 'polypeptide(L)'
;TRWAFKEKSKEAVGRFFRLKLRSKPNVLIEELGLEEAIALLGNDPLRLSQYIRIYHPELAQEDVDRIVATSMKGLRAEWQESPEELHSDYEENLSLPEIQAEAPSTESHAVMISGKTAEGITYIQITGAYTRRIAVRQDGTFSATIPLPRTGEINEFEAYGFNPETRQKSKAVLIQVYQTGQKEDTEEVFLRLLALKDELLADIQKDAARYSFLLRSTEQSLLKHFTYNEEEGLEYLRRRLEKESAPAMRAILQSILSKFEKIKDMNFDLKPGKRLWFFQKYCIYETRVLLESGARGVIIANEQGMGKTITALSLINGRQAVVITPNTVVTTWVEQEAEFIPQANLEVLEGTYQERHGALAFLNRPQVVTNIEFTRGMTERRAGLLSRPEGTLVVDEADYLGSLSSQQSRGTRQLKAHHRLLLTATPFKRVSQIGHILGFILPNDPRFSSMRAFSRAFPAGSTESLNALFLLMQQYSLRLRKQDVFEEYDPRLPLTKQDDKLPKKVEISPDEEGRFYLTDEQCRSILELFTDYQGWCRKHKLHASREDTQYYRFKEGYFPKREALRQIMNDPVYIGMPDIDSPKHLEMDRIVEKELVGANERKILIFCRYQAQVEEYLKRYRQYGTCGYYGGLKTDANGYKLDKQGKRLYYKVDEYENFVLDESHNFISTDKAHGRPIKALDYERIQFQNNPATRIMIATYDTGSMGVTLTAADVVVYDDLGQTYKDQYQAGDRAHRPDNSRKKYAVTYYWLQALYPDVFLEEISSDIRREYFDVGTYDQVQYENIRKQGQIFHRIMDGVGGPQEIGNIERRFMRDRMPFMFRDGGIEEEPDTFESDGGQEEEAGASNGVDGKATGRYFRETAASV
;
A
#
# COMPACT_ATOMS: atom_id res chain seq x y z
N THR A 1 3.37 24.26 22.08
CA THR A 1 3.86 23.96 23.45
C THR A 1 2.70 23.50 24.33
N ARG A 2 2.74 22.24 24.79
CA ARG A 2 1.77 21.61 25.70
C ARG A 2 2.04 22.05 27.15
N TRP A 3 1.43 23.13 27.63
CA TRP A 3 1.45 23.46 29.06
C TRP A 3 0.07 23.25 29.69
N ALA A 4 0.06 22.55 30.83
CA ALA A 4 -1.10 22.15 31.61
C ALA A 4 -1.72 23.37 32.32
N PHE A 5 -2.72 23.99 31.68
CA PHE A 5 -3.54 25.04 32.28
C PHE A 5 -4.99 24.57 32.41
N LYS A 6 -5.68 24.94 33.51
CA LYS A 6 -7.14 24.83 33.61
C LYS A 6 -7.80 25.70 32.52
N GLU A 7 -8.99 25.35 32.05
CA GLU A 7 -9.62 25.94 30.84
C GLU A 7 -9.74 27.48 30.90
N LYS A 8 -10.15 28.03 32.05
CA LYS A 8 -10.16 29.48 32.31
C LYS A 8 -8.78 30.16 32.19
N SER A 9 -7.72 29.45 32.54
CA SER A 9 -6.34 29.95 32.44
C SER A 9 -5.84 29.95 30.99
N LYS A 10 -6.32 29.02 30.14
CA LYS A 10 -6.01 29.01 28.70
C LYS A 10 -6.62 30.21 27.97
N GLU A 11 -7.84 30.61 28.35
CA GLU A 11 -8.52 31.80 27.78
C GLU A 11 -7.86 33.11 28.18
N ALA A 12 -7.35 33.20 29.41
CA ALA A 12 -6.58 34.34 29.88
C ALA A 12 -5.24 34.45 29.14
N VAL A 13 -4.52 33.33 28.98
CA VAL A 13 -3.26 33.26 28.23
C VAL A 13 -3.49 33.56 26.74
N GLY A 14 -4.56 33.04 26.15
CA GLY A 14 -4.97 33.33 24.77
C GLY A 14 -5.20 34.82 24.55
N ARG A 15 -5.95 35.48 25.45
CA ARG A 15 -6.13 36.94 25.39
C ARG A 15 -4.83 37.72 25.57
N PHE A 16 -3.96 37.29 26.49
CA PHE A 16 -2.69 37.97 26.78
C PHE A 16 -1.71 37.94 25.60
N PHE A 17 -1.58 36.79 24.92
CA PHE A 17 -0.70 36.63 23.76
C PHE A 17 -1.38 36.88 22.42
N ARG A 18 -2.66 37.32 22.42
CA ARG A 18 -3.51 37.43 21.21
C ARG A 18 -3.58 36.12 20.41
N LEU A 19 -3.52 34.99 21.08
CA LEU A 19 -3.68 33.66 20.49
C LEU A 19 -5.16 33.27 20.52
N LYS A 20 -5.69 32.85 19.37
CA LYS A 20 -7.02 32.25 19.29
C LYS A 20 -6.96 30.82 19.81
N LEU A 21 -7.76 30.50 20.84
CA LEU A 21 -7.88 29.13 21.32
C LEU A 21 -8.59 28.27 20.26
N ARG A 22 -8.13 27.03 20.10
CA ARG A 22 -8.72 26.08 19.15
C ARG A 22 -10.12 25.67 19.61
N SER A 23 -11.11 25.79 18.73
CA SER A 23 -12.47 25.28 18.99
C SER A 23 -12.47 23.75 19.06
N LYS A 24 -13.35 23.20 19.90
CA LYS A 24 -13.58 21.74 20.02
C LYS A 24 -14.32 21.25 18.76
N PRO A 25 -14.01 20.06 18.20
CA PRO A 25 -14.63 19.59 16.96
C PRO A 25 -16.16 19.54 17.02
N ASN A 26 -16.74 19.09 18.14
CA ASN A 26 -18.20 19.05 18.31
C ASN A 26 -18.84 20.44 18.28
N VAL A 27 -18.11 21.47 18.74
CA VAL A 27 -18.59 22.86 18.68
C VAL A 27 -18.53 23.37 17.25
N LEU A 28 -17.46 23.07 16.50
CA LEU A 28 -17.36 23.41 15.08
C LEU A 28 -18.41 22.69 14.23
N ILE A 29 -18.73 21.44 14.54
CA ILE A 29 -19.77 20.69 13.83
C ILE A 29 -21.12 21.41 13.96
N GLU A 30 -21.46 21.86 15.17
CA GLU A 30 -22.72 22.54 15.47
C GLU A 30 -22.76 23.98 14.93
N GLU A 31 -21.67 24.74 15.07
CA GLU A 31 -21.56 26.10 14.54
C GLU A 31 -21.66 26.14 13.00
N LEU A 32 -21.21 25.08 12.33
CA LEU A 32 -21.15 24.98 10.88
C LEU A 32 -22.30 24.15 10.30
N GLY A 33 -23.19 23.59 11.13
CA GLY A 33 -24.33 22.79 10.69
C GLY A 33 -23.92 21.51 9.93
N LEU A 34 -22.84 20.85 10.35
CA LEU A 34 -22.27 19.69 9.65
C LEU A 34 -22.91 18.36 10.04
N GLU A 35 -23.89 18.34 10.95
CA GLU A 35 -24.48 17.10 11.49
C GLU A 35 -25.08 16.20 10.41
N GLU A 36 -25.82 16.79 9.47
CA GLU A 36 -26.46 16.06 8.38
C GLU A 36 -25.43 15.48 7.41
N ALA A 37 -24.43 16.27 7.00
CA ALA A 37 -23.34 15.81 6.16
C ALA A 37 -22.50 14.72 6.82
N ILE A 38 -22.32 14.79 8.14
CA ILE A 38 -21.63 13.76 8.94
C ILE A 38 -22.47 12.49 9.02
N ALA A 39 -23.79 12.58 9.17
CA ALA A 39 -24.67 11.41 9.15
C ALA A 39 -24.60 10.68 7.80
N LEU A 40 -24.57 11.47 6.74
CA LEU A 40 -24.65 11.02 5.34
C LEU A 40 -23.30 10.52 4.78
N LEU A 41 -22.21 11.23 5.08
CA LEU A 41 -20.87 10.97 4.54
C LEU A 41 -19.89 10.45 5.60
N GLY A 42 -20.32 10.29 6.85
CA GLY A 42 -19.42 9.94 7.95
C GLY A 42 -18.77 8.56 7.82
N ASN A 43 -19.25 7.69 6.92
CA ASN A 43 -18.61 6.42 6.59
C ASN A 43 -17.59 6.53 5.44
N ASP A 44 -17.53 7.67 4.77
CA ASP A 44 -16.58 8.02 3.71
C ASP A 44 -15.84 9.31 4.10
N PRO A 45 -14.71 9.19 4.83
CA PRO A 45 -13.98 10.34 5.34
C PRO A 45 -13.44 11.23 4.23
N LEU A 46 -13.22 10.68 3.03
CA LEU A 46 -12.77 11.41 1.87
C LEU A 46 -13.91 12.33 1.40
N ARG A 47 -15.12 11.80 1.20
CA ARG A 47 -16.28 12.60 0.78
C ARG A 47 -16.71 13.62 1.84
N LEU A 48 -16.68 13.26 3.12
CA LEU A 48 -16.97 14.21 4.20
C LEU A 48 -15.92 15.34 4.26
N SER A 49 -14.63 15.01 4.14
CA SER A 49 -13.57 16.03 4.08
C SER A 49 -13.74 16.94 2.87
N GLN A 50 -14.10 16.38 1.72
CA GLN A 50 -14.39 17.12 0.50
C GLN A 50 -15.58 18.05 0.69
N TYR A 51 -16.67 17.58 1.31
CA TYR A 51 -17.87 18.38 1.58
C TYR A 51 -17.52 19.59 2.46
N ILE A 52 -16.84 19.35 3.58
CA ILE A 52 -16.46 20.42 4.51
C ILE A 52 -15.53 21.42 3.83
N ARG A 53 -14.56 20.98 3.02
CA ARG A 53 -13.66 21.88 2.27
C ARG A 53 -14.37 22.72 1.23
N ILE A 54 -15.46 22.21 0.66
CA ILE A 54 -16.26 22.93 -0.33
C ILE A 54 -17.13 23.98 0.36
N TYR A 55 -17.79 23.63 1.47
CA TYR A 55 -18.74 24.50 2.15
C TYR A 55 -18.12 25.46 3.17
N HIS A 56 -16.98 25.11 3.75
CA HIS A 56 -16.27 25.87 4.78
C HIS A 56 -14.79 26.07 4.42
N PRO A 57 -14.50 26.77 3.31
CA PRO A 57 -13.14 26.98 2.83
C PRO A 57 -12.27 27.84 3.74
N GLU A 58 -12.88 28.57 4.68
CA GLU A 58 -12.23 29.33 5.73
C GLU A 58 -11.60 28.46 6.82
N LEU A 59 -12.01 27.19 6.92
CA LEU A 59 -11.45 26.28 7.91
C LEU A 59 -10.01 25.92 7.58
N ALA A 60 -9.18 25.94 8.62
CA ALA A 60 -7.86 25.36 8.52
C ALA A 60 -7.99 23.85 8.30
N GLN A 61 -7.03 23.26 7.57
CA GLN A 61 -7.08 21.82 7.29
C GLN A 61 -7.08 20.97 8.56
N GLU A 62 -6.41 21.44 9.62
CA GLU A 62 -6.44 20.84 10.95
C GLU A 62 -7.85 20.77 11.54
N ASP A 63 -8.73 21.71 11.22
CA ASP A 63 -10.11 21.75 11.71
C ASP A 63 -10.98 20.75 10.93
N VAL A 64 -10.82 20.71 9.61
CA VAL A 64 -11.48 19.74 8.73
C VAL A 64 -11.12 18.31 9.13
N ASP A 65 -9.82 18.01 9.27
CA ASP A 65 -9.35 16.66 9.63
C ASP A 65 -9.84 16.25 11.02
N ARG A 66 -9.93 17.19 11.97
CA ARG A 66 -10.47 16.93 13.30
C ARG A 66 -11.97 16.67 13.27
N ILE A 67 -12.74 17.42 12.47
CA ILE A 67 -14.18 17.18 12.28
C ILE A 67 -14.37 15.79 11.68
N VAL A 68 -13.71 15.49 10.55
CA VAL A 68 -13.80 14.19 9.87
C VAL A 68 -13.39 13.05 10.81
N ALA A 69 -12.29 13.20 11.56
CA ALA A 69 -11.84 12.19 12.50
C ALA A 69 -12.85 11.95 13.64
N THR A 70 -13.41 13.03 14.20
CA THR A 70 -14.44 12.94 15.24
C THR A 70 -15.71 12.26 14.71
N SER A 71 -16.10 12.55 13.46
CA SER A 71 -17.22 11.89 12.78
C SER A 71 -17.00 10.39 12.58
N MET A 72 -15.79 9.99 12.20
CA MET A 72 -15.42 8.58 12.03
C MET A 72 -15.35 7.80 13.35
N LYS A 73 -14.90 8.45 14.44
CA LYS A 73 -14.88 7.85 15.79
C LYS A 73 -16.28 7.58 16.35
N GLY A 74 -17.27 8.35 15.92
CA GLY A 74 -18.67 8.07 16.24
C GLY A 74 -19.10 6.73 15.66
N LEU A 75 -18.79 6.50 14.37
CA LEU A 75 -19.31 5.40 13.55
C LEU A 75 -18.62 4.04 13.70
N ARG A 76 -17.38 4.02 14.21
CA ARG A 76 -16.64 2.78 14.50
C ARG A 76 -16.04 2.93 15.89
N ALA A 77 -16.74 2.39 16.90
CA ALA A 77 -16.28 2.44 18.27
C ALA A 77 -14.90 1.79 18.40
N GLU A 78 -13.93 2.58 18.86
CA GLU A 78 -12.88 2.19 19.81
C GLU A 78 -12.29 3.51 20.35
N TRP A 79 -12.98 4.09 21.33
CA TRP A 79 -12.26 4.89 22.31
C TRP A 79 -11.37 3.92 23.09
N GLN A 80 -10.15 4.35 23.45
CA GLN A 80 -9.26 3.55 24.31
C GLN A 80 -9.84 3.29 25.71
N GLU A 81 -10.99 3.89 26.02
CA GLU A 81 -11.79 3.61 27.21
C GLU A 81 -13.26 3.52 26.77
N SER A 82 -14.02 2.51 27.22
CA SER A 82 -15.45 2.43 26.94
C SER A 82 -16.17 3.63 27.59
N PRO A 83 -17.28 4.16 27.03
CA PRO A 83 -18.06 5.19 27.72
C PRO A 83 -18.54 4.79 29.13
N GLU A 84 -18.64 3.48 29.41
CA GLU A 84 -18.93 2.97 30.75
C GLU A 84 -17.75 3.18 31.70
N GLU A 85 -16.51 3.19 31.20
CA GLU A 85 -15.29 3.45 31.98
C GLU A 85 -15.16 4.94 32.37
N LEU A 86 -15.52 5.87 31.48
CA LEU A 86 -15.46 7.33 31.69
C LEU A 86 -16.27 7.84 32.90
N HIS A 87 -17.32 7.12 33.29
CA HIS A 87 -18.19 7.43 34.44
C HIS A 87 -18.54 6.17 35.26
N SER A 88 -17.64 5.19 35.26
CA SER A 88 -17.75 3.96 36.06
C SER A 88 -17.75 4.26 37.56
N ASP A 89 -17.06 5.33 37.94
CA ASP A 89 -16.86 5.84 39.29
C ASP A 89 -17.92 6.87 39.73
N TYR A 90 -19.04 6.97 39.00
CA TYR A 90 -20.17 7.85 39.31
C TYR A 90 -21.29 7.08 39.98
N GLU A 91 -21.88 7.65 41.03
CA GLU A 91 -23.02 7.03 41.72
C GLU A 91 -24.31 7.13 40.89
N GLU A 92 -24.98 5.99 40.68
CA GLU A 92 -26.20 5.89 39.88
C GLU A 92 -27.46 6.28 40.68
N ASN A 93 -27.52 7.54 41.13
CA ASN A 93 -28.55 8.04 42.05
C ASN A 93 -29.38 9.21 41.47
N LEU A 94 -29.17 9.60 40.20
CA LEU A 94 -30.01 10.60 39.54
C LEU A 94 -31.28 9.97 38.96
N SER A 95 -32.38 10.73 38.99
CA SER A 95 -33.63 10.33 38.34
C SER A 95 -33.45 10.10 36.84
N LEU A 96 -34.21 9.15 36.29
CA LEU A 96 -34.22 8.88 34.86
C LEU A 96 -34.64 10.14 34.08
N PRO A 97 -33.89 10.58 33.05
CA PRO A 97 -34.35 11.62 32.14
C PRO A 97 -35.49 11.08 31.25
N GLU A 98 -36.47 11.94 30.95
CA GLU A 98 -37.44 11.65 29.90
C GLU A 98 -36.81 11.98 28.56
N ILE A 99 -36.55 10.96 27.74
CA ILE A 99 -35.93 11.12 26.42
C ILE A 99 -36.84 10.49 25.37
N GLN A 100 -37.16 11.25 24.33
CA GLN A 100 -37.96 10.77 23.20
C GLN A 100 -37.27 11.14 21.88
N ALA A 101 -37.26 10.17 20.97
CA ALA A 101 -36.97 10.43 19.56
C ALA A 101 -38.23 11.00 18.89
N GLU A 102 -38.05 11.92 17.95
CA GLU A 102 -39.13 12.55 17.19
C GLU A 102 -40.03 11.52 16.46
N ALA A 103 -39.45 10.41 16.01
CA ALA A 103 -40.18 9.29 15.42
C ALA A 103 -39.48 7.94 15.70
N PRO A 104 -40.24 6.83 15.87
CA PRO A 104 -39.68 5.48 16.01
C PRO A 104 -39.15 4.91 14.68
N SER A 105 -39.56 5.51 13.55
CA SER A 105 -39.06 5.20 12.21
C SER A 105 -38.94 6.47 11.38
N THR A 106 -37.89 6.60 10.57
CA THR A 106 -37.69 7.77 9.70
C THR A 106 -36.98 7.39 8.40
N GLU A 107 -37.30 8.09 7.32
CA GLU A 107 -36.52 8.05 6.06
C GLU A 107 -35.28 8.94 6.14
N SER A 108 -35.22 9.85 7.13
CA SER A 108 -34.07 10.74 7.35
C SER A 108 -32.83 9.97 7.83
N HIS A 109 -31.65 10.47 7.48
CA HIS A 109 -30.37 9.94 7.98
C HIS A 109 -30.00 10.45 9.38
N ALA A 110 -30.87 11.24 10.00
CA ALA A 110 -30.74 11.67 11.39
C ALA A 110 -32.11 11.78 12.05
N VAL A 111 -32.13 11.65 13.37
CA VAL A 111 -33.34 11.80 14.20
C VAL A 111 -33.10 12.86 15.26
N MET A 112 -34.07 13.75 15.47
CA MET A 112 -34.03 14.64 16.61
C MET A 112 -34.44 13.85 17.85
N ILE A 113 -33.62 13.91 18.89
CA ILE A 113 -34.02 13.52 20.23
C ILE A 113 -34.24 14.77 21.06
N SER A 114 -35.24 14.72 21.92
CA SER A 114 -35.51 15.80 22.87
C SER A 114 -36.08 15.22 24.15
N GLY A 115 -36.04 16.03 25.20
CA GLY A 115 -36.46 15.54 26.50
C GLY A 115 -36.39 16.57 27.61
N LYS A 116 -36.79 16.11 28.79
CA LYS A 116 -36.69 16.86 30.05
C LYS A 116 -35.98 16.03 31.09
N THR A 117 -35.20 16.70 31.93
CA THR A 117 -34.46 16.07 33.01
C THR A 117 -34.96 16.55 34.36
N ALA A 118 -34.80 15.72 35.40
CA ALA A 118 -34.98 16.16 36.77
C ALA A 118 -33.88 17.14 37.21
N GLU A 119 -34.11 17.82 38.34
CA GLU A 119 -33.16 18.73 38.94
C GLU A 119 -31.85 18.01 39.28
N GLY A 120 -30.71 18.62 38.95
CA GLY A 120 -29.38 18.07 39.24
C GLY A 120 -28.69 17.36 38.06
N ILE A 121 -29.36 17.07 36.94
CA ILE A 121 -28.69 16.65 35.70
C ILE A 121 -28.22 17.89 34.93
N THR A 122 -26.93 17.98 34.62
CA THR A 122 -26.38 19.10 33.83
C THR A 122 -26.11 18.71 32.38
N TYR A 123 -25.97 17.41 32.10
CA TYR A 123 -25.73 16.90 30.75
C TYR A 123 -26.43 15.58 30.49
N ILE A 124 -26.83 15.35 29.24
CA ILE A 124 -27.21 14.05 28.70
C ILE A 124 -26.02 13.49 27.90
N GLN A 125 -25.63 12.26 28.18
CA GLN A 125 -24.65 11.50 27.42
C GLN A 125 -25.39 10.48 26.55
N ILE A 126 -25.04 10.40 25.28
CA ILE A 126 -25.49 9.38 24.34
C ILE A 126 -24.31 8.48 24.01
N THR A 127 -24.56 7.18 23.95
CA THR A 127 -23.59 6.10 23.73
C THR A 127 -24.15 5.12 22.70
N GLY A 128 -23.27 4.48 21.92
CA GLY A 128 -23.66 3.58 20.81
C GLY A 128 -22.83 3.84 19.56
N ALA A 129 -23.42 3.66 18.37
CA ALA A 129 -22.77 3.94 17.07
C ALA A 129 -22.56 5.44 16.76
N TYR A 130 -22.90 6.32 17.71
CA TYR A 130 -22.56 7.74 17.75
C TYR A 130 -22.57 8.18 19.21
N THR A 131 -21.52 8.85 19.68
CA THR A 131 -21.39 9.27 21.09
C THR A 131 -21.38 10.80 21.19
N ARG A 132 -22.31 11.39 21.94
CA ARG A 132 -22.44 12.86 22.10
C ARG A 132 -22.86 13.24 23.51
N ARG A 133 -22.32 14.35 24.00
CA ARG A 133 -22.74 15.00 25.25
C ARG A 133 -23.57 16.24 24.92
N ILE A 134 -24.73 16.38 25.54
CA ILE A 134 -25.69 17.46 25.32
C ILE A 134 -25.85 18.22 26.63
N ALA A 135 -25.70 19.54 26.60
CA ALA A 135 -25.96 20.37 27.77
C ALA A 135 -27.48 20.50 28.00
N VAL A 136 -27.90 20.34 29.25
CA VAL A 136 -29.29 20.60 29.65
C VAL A 136 -29.46 22.10 29.88
N ARG A 137 -30.54 22.68 29.35
CA ARG A 137 -30.88 24.10 29.51
C ARG A 137 -31.32 24.38 30.94
N GLN A 138 -31.34 25.66 31.33
CA GLN A 138 -31.74 26.09 32.68
C GLN A 138 -33.18 25.67 33.06
N ASP A 139 -34.04 25.46 32.08
CA ASP A 139 -35.42 24.98 32.26
C ASP A 139 -35.54 23.45 32.31
N GLY A 140 -34.42 22.73 32.34
CA GLY A 140 -34.35 21.27 32.38
C GLY A 140 -34.58 20.58 31.03
N THR A 141 -34.69 21.34 29.93
CA THR A 141 -34.92 20.78 28.59
C THR A 141 -33.61 20.54 27.82
N PHE A 142 -33.64 19.60 26.89
CA PHE A 142 -32.55 19.41 25.92
C PHE A 142 -33.10 18.93 24.57
N SER A 143 -32.35 19.16 23.51
CA SER A 143 -32.63 18.68 22.16
C SER A 143 -31.34 18.50 21.39
N ALA A 144 -31.20 17.43 20.63
CA ALA A 144 -30.08 17.24 19.72
C ALA A 144 -30.46 16.35 18.55
N THR A 145 -29.84 16.62 17.39
CA THR A 145 -29.93 15.75 16.22
C THR A 145 -28.87 14.66 16.29
N ILE A 146 -29.30 13.41 16.12
CA ILE A 146 -28.47 12.20 16.22
C ILE A 146 -28.45 11.50 14.86
N PRO A 147 -27.26 11.23 14.29
CA PRO A 147 -27.14 10.52 13.02
C PRO A 147 -27.57 9.05 13.14
N LEU A 148 -28.20 8.53 12.09
CA LEU A 148 -28.64 7.14 11.93
C LEU A 148 -27.73 6.43 10.92
N PRO A 149 -26.72 5.67 11.37
CA PRO A 149 -25.68 5.15 10.48
C PRO A 149 -26.06 3.90 9.67
N ARG A 150 -27.12 3.20 10.05
CA ARG A 150 -27.55 1.93 9.43
C ARG A 150 -28.90 2.12 8.75
N THR A 151 -28.87 2.24 7.44
CA THR A 151 -30.08 2.32 6.59
C THR A 151 -30.64 0.93 6.33
N GLY A 152 -31.95 0.76 6.47
CA GLY A 152 -32.64 -0.53 6.35
C GLY A 152 -32.53 -1.41 7.62
N GLU A 153 -32.00 -0.88 8.70
CA GLU A 153 -31.82 -1.57 9.98
C GLU A 153 -32.29 -0.69 11.15
N ILE A 154 -32.40 -1.30 12.34
CA ILE A 154 -32.64 -0.58 13.59
C ILE A 154 -31.32 0.01 14.09
N ASN A 155 -31.31 1.31 14.33
CA ASN A 155 -30.21 2.02 14.96
C ASN A 155 -30.49 2.11 16.46
N GLU A 156 -29.57 1.58 17.27
CA GLU A 156 -29.70 1.50 18.72
C GLU A 156 -28.65 2.39 19.40
N PHE A 157 -29.11 3.21 20.35
CA PHE A 157 -28.25 4.07 21.16
C PHE A 157 -28.77 4.13 22.59
N GLU A 158 -27.88 4.27 23.55
CA GLU A 158 -28.21 4.47 24.96
C GLU A 158 -28.03 5.94 25.33
N ALA A 159 -28.86 6.45 26.24
CA ALA A 159 -28.75 7.82 26.73
C ALA A 159 -28.96 7.90 28.24
N TYR A 160 -28.06 8.58 28.96
CA TYR A 160 -28.16 8.79 30.41
C TYR A 160 -27.81 10.23 30.81
N GLY A 161 -28.43 10.72 31.88
CA GLY A 161 -28.11 12.00 32.47
C GLY A 161 -26.97 11.90 33.47
N PHE A 162 -26.13 12.92 33.57
CA PHE A 162 -25.09 12.96 34.59
C PHE A 162 -24.75 14.38 35.04
N ASN A 163 -24.11 14.45 36.21
CA ASN A 163 -23.59 15.68 36.77
C ASN A 163 -22.11 15.50 37.15
N PRO A 164 -21.19 16.21 36.46
CA PRO A 164 -19.76 16.11 36.73
C PRO A 164 -19.34 16.74 38.06
N GLU A 165 -20.13 17.66 38.63
CA GLU A 165 -19.80 18.32 39.90
C GLU A 165 -20.10 17.40 41.10
N THR A 166 -21.25 16.70 41.06
CA THR A 166 -21.64 15.76 42.11
C THR A 166 -21.17 14.34 41.87
N ARG A 167 -20.61 14.05 40.68
CA ARG A 167 -20.20 12.71 40.23
C ARG A 167 -21.33 11.68 40.32
N GLN A 168 -22.53 12.09 39.92
CA GLN A 168 -23.71 11.24 39.88
C GLN A 168 -24.21 11.05 38.45
N LYS A 169 -24.82 9.90 38.16
CA LYS A 169 -25.45 9.57 36.87
C LYS A 169 -26.83 8.96 37.06
N SER A 170 -27.64 8.96 36.00
CA SER A 170 -28.89 8.20 35.93
C SER A 170 -28.65 6.83 35.30
N LYS A 171 -29.67 5.97 35.36
CA LYS A 171 -29.78 4.82 34.46
C LYS A 171 -29.80 5.25 33.00
N ALA A 172 -29.32 4.36 32.13
CA ALA A 172 -29.40 4.52 30.69
C ALA A 172 -30.80 4.19 30.16
N VAL A 173 -31.24 4.97 29.18
CA VAL A 173 -32.45 4.78 28.39
C VAL A 173 -32.02 4.28 27.01
N LEU A 174 -32.49 3.10 26.63
CA LEU A 174 -32.27 2.58 25.28
C LEU A 174 -33.25 3.26 24.31
N ILE A 175 -32.71 3.76 23.20
CA ILE A 175 -33.46 4.40 22.12
C ILE A 175 -33.20 3.60 20.84
N GLN A 176 -34.28 3.19 20.19
CA GLN A 176 -34.25 2.43 18.93
C GLN A 176 -35.00 3.21 17.86
N VAL A 177 -34.35 3.45 16.72
CA VAL A 177 -34.95 4.14 15.57
C VAL A 177 -34.70 3.32 14.31
N TYR A 178 -35.77 2.89 13.64
CA TYR A 178 -35.67 2.16 12.38
C TYR A 178 -35.51 3.14 11.21
N GLN A 179 -34.39 3.05 10.49
CA GLN A 179 -34.19 3.90 9.32
C GLN A 179 -34.73 3.19 8.07
N THR A 180 -35.82 3.69 7.51
CA THR A 180 -36.43 3.16 6.29
C THR A 180 -35.68 3.67 5.05
N GLY A 181 -35.41 2.80 4.07
CA GLY A 181 -34.80 3.19 2.79
C GLY A 181 -33.82 2.15 2.23
N GLN A 182 -33.32 2.39 1.01
CA GLN A 182 -32.14 1.68 0.49
C GLN A 182 -30.89 2.48 0.86
N LYS A 183 -29.78 1.77 1.12
CA LYS A 183 -28.49 2.41 1.34
C LYS A 183 -28.13 3.22 0.08
N GLU A 184 -28.24 4.55 0.17
CA GLU A 184 -27.90 5.44 -0.94
C GLU A 184 -26.39 5.33 -1.25
N ASP A 185 -26.04 5.47 -2.54
CA ASP A 185 -24.65 5.57 -2.95
C ASP A 185 -24.04 6.82 -2.29
N THR A 186 -22.94 6.65 -1.56
CA THR A 186 -22.27 7.75 -0.83
C THR A 186 -21.82 8.86 -1.78
N GLU A 187 -21.63 8.55 -3.05
CA GLU A 187 -21.42 9.54 -4.10
C GLU A 187 -22.69 10.31 -4.43
N GLU A 188 -23.84 9.65 -4.65
CA GLU A 188 -25.12 10.35 -4.88
C GLU A 188 -25.48 11.26 -3.71
N VAL A 189 -25.20 10.81 -2.49
CA VAL A 189 -25.35 11.58 -1.25
C VAL A 189 -24.43 12.79 -1.23
N PHE A 190 -23.14 12.63 -1.55
CA PHE A 190 -22.18 13.72 -1.63
C PHE A 190 -22.57 14.77 -2.67
N LEU A 191 -23.09 14.33 -3.82
CA LEU A 191 -23.49 15.23 -4.89
C LEU A 191 -24.83 15.91 -4.60
N ARG A 192 -25.78 15.24 -3.95
CA ARG A 192 -27.03 15.85 -3.43
C ARG A 192 -26.72 16.92 -2.39
N LEU A 193 -25.78 16.64 -1.49
CA LEU A 193 -25.28 17.60 -0.53
C LEU A 193 -24.65 18.82 -1.22
N LEU A 194 -23.90 18.62 -2.31
CA LEU A 194 -23.36 19.69 -3.16
C LEU A 194 -24.43 20.49 -3.94
N ALA A 195 -25.57 19.86 -4.25
CA ALA A 195 -26.64 20.47 -5.02
C ALA A 195 -27.41 21.57 -4.26
N LEU A 196 -27.29 21.63 -2.93
CA LEU A 196 -28.08 22.52 -2.06
C LEU A 196 -27.63 23.99 -2.06
N LYS A 197 -26.65 24.39 -2.88
CA LYS A 197 -26.26 25.80 -3.06
C LYS A 197 -26.19 26.18 -4.54
N ASP A 198 -27.10 27.05 -4.96
CA ASP A 198 -27.12 27.62 -6.33
C ASP A 198 -25.84 28.42 -6.67
N GLU A 199 -25.15 28.98 -5.67
CA GLU A 199 -23.92 29.79 -5.83
C GLU A 199 -22.63 28.97 -5.98
N LEU A 200 -22.70 27.64 -5.82
CA LEU A 200 -21.53 26.76 -5.81
C LEU A 200 -20.71 26.81 -7.12
N LEU A 201 -21.39 26.97 -8.28
CA LEU A 201 -20.70 27.09 -9.57
C LEU A 201 -19.85 28.37 -9.65
N ALA A 202 -20.35 29.49 -9.10
CA ALA A 202 -19.67 30.78 -9.12
C ALA A 202 -18.48 30.83 -8.15
N ASP A 203 -18.55 30.13 -7.02
CA ASP A 203 -17.45 30.03 -6.05
C ASP A 203 -16.40 28.99 -6.43
N ILE A 204 -16.81 27.88 -7.08
CA ILE A 204 -15.86 26.90 -7.62
C ILE A 204 -15.06 27.49 -8.80
N GLN A 205 -15.66 28.35 -9.63
CA GLN A 205 -14.95 29.04 -10.72
C GLN A 205 -13.89 30.04 -10.23
N LYS A 206 -13.91 30.48 -8.97
CA LYS A 206 -12.87 31.33 -8.37
C LYS A 206 -11.61 30.56 -7.94
N ASP A 207 -11.69 29.24 -7.79
CA ASP A 207 -10.56 28.37 -7.42
C ASP A 207 -10.48 27.14 -8.35
N ALA A 208 -9.69 27.27 -9.42
CA ALA A 208 -9.52 26.25 -10.45
C ALA A 208 -9.00 24.91 -9.91
N ALA A 209 -8.27 24.89 -8.78
CA ALA A 209 -7.77 23.67 -8.19
C ALA A 209 -8.89 22.84 -7.53
N ARG A 210 -9.89 23.52 -6.94
CA ARG A 210 -11.07 22.87 -6.33
C ARG A 210 -11.98 22.24 -7.38
N TYR A 211 -12.22 22.96 -8.50
CA TYR A 211 -13.00 22.43 -9.62
C TYR A 211 -12.35 21.18 -10.23
N SER A 212 -11.04 21.25 -10.50
CA SER A 212 -10.29 20.14 -11.08
C SER A 212 -10.30 18.90 -10.18
N PHE A 213 -10.22 19.08 -8.87
CA PHE A 213 -10.29 17.97 -7.91
C PHE A 213 -11.67 17.30 -7.89
N LEU A 214 -12.75 18.07 -7.79
CA LEU A 214 -14.12 17.54 -7.80
C LEU A 214 -14.41 16.80 -9.10
N LEU A 215 -14.04 17.41 -10.23
CA LEU A 215 -14.21 16.83 -11.57
C LEU A 215 -13.47 15.50 -11.69
N ARG A 216 -12.21 15.43 -11.25
CA ARG A 216 -11.41 14.19 -11.31
C ARG A 216 -11.93 13.09 -10.39
N SER A 217 -12.43 13.45 -9.21
CA SER A 217 -13.07 12.50 -8.28
C SER A 217 -14.33 11.88 -8.89
N THR A 218 -15.18 12.69 -9.52
CA THR A 218 -16.39 12.23 -10.22
C THR A 218 -16.05 11.42 -11.48
N GLU A 219 -14.99 11.78 -12.21
CA GLU A 219 -14.54 10.95 -13.35
C GLU A 219 -14.13 9.55 -12.90
N GLN A 220 -13.33 9.46 -11.83
CA GLN A 220 -12.82 8.18 -11.33
C GLN A 220 -13.92 7.24 -10.88
N SER A 221 -14.95 7.76 -10.19
CA SER A 221 -16.09 6.92 -9.78
C SER A 221 -16.91 6.40 -10.96
N LEU A 222 -16.97 7.18 -12.04
CA LEU A 222 -17.67 6.77 -13.26
C LEU A 222 -16.92 5.70 -14.05
N LEU A 223 -15.59 5.60 -13.95
CA LEU A 223 -14.77 4.69 -14.78
C LEU A 223 -15.24 3.23 -14.74
N LYS A 224 -15.73 2.76 -13.57
CA LYS A 224 -16.22 1.40 -13.40
C LYS A 224 -17.38 1.05 -14.36
N HIS A 225 -18.25 2.01 -14.66
CA HIS A 225 -19.36 1.83 -15.60
C HIS A 225 -18.91 1.72 -17.07
N PHE A 226 -17.68 2.13 -17.38
CA PHE A 226 -17.14 2.11 -18.75
C PHE A 226 -16.20 0.92 -19.00
N THR A 227 -15.83 0.17 -17.96
CA THR A 227 -14.87 -0.94 -18.08
C THR A 227 -15.36 -2.02 -19.04
N TYR A 228 -16.62 -2.44 -18.93
CA TYR A 228 -17.14 -3.56 -19.72
C TYR A 228 -17.63 -3.11 -21.09
N ASN A 229 -18.44 -2.04 -21.13
CA ASN A 229 -19.02 -1.50 -22.35
C ASN A 229 -19.03 0.04 -22.30
N GLU A 230 -18.29 0.65 -23.22
CA GLU A 230 -18.15 2.11 -23.30
C GLU A 230 -19.47 2.80 -23.71
N GLU A 231 -20.35 2.16 -24.50
CA GLU A 231 -21.68 2.71 -24.82
C GLU A 231 -22.62 2.69 -23.62
N GLU A 232 -22.65 1.58 -22.89
CA GLU A 232 -23.47 1.47 -21.67
C GLU A 232 -23.03 2.49 -20.62
N GLY A 233 -21.72 2.70 -20.47
CA GLY A 233 -21.16 3.75 -19.62
C GLY A 233 -21.63 5.15 -20.05
N LEU A 234 -21.58 5.48 -21.35
CA LEU A 234 -22.06 6.76 -21.86
C LEU A 234 -23.56 6.94 -21.64
N GLU A 235 -24.35 5.89 -21.84
CA GLU A 235 -25.80 5.96 -21.62
C GLU A 235 -26.15 6.10 -20.14
N TYR A 236 -25.43 5.42 -19.25
CA TYR A 236 -25.53 5.64 -17.81
C TYR A 236 -25.26 7.12 -17.46
N LEU A 237 -24.19 7.69 -18.00
CA LEU A 237 -23.83 9.08 -17.75
C LEU A 237 -24.87 10.08 -18.31
N ARG A 238 -25.42 9.83 -19.50
CA ARG A 238 -26.51 10.65 -20.09
C ARG A 238 -27.77 10.60 -19.23
N ARG A 239 -28.20 9.40 -18.79
CA ARG A 239 -29.35 9.25 -17.88
C ARG A 239 -29.13 9.95 -16.55
N ARG A 240 -27.91 9.89 -16.01
CA ARG A 240 -27.55 10.61 -14.77
C ARG A 240 -27.62 12.12 -14.96
N LEU A 241 -27.10 12.64 -16.07
CA LEU A 241 -27.17 14.05 -16.44
C LEU A 241 -28.62 14.54 -16.63
N GLU A 242 -29.50 13.74 -17.20
CA GLU A 242 -30.92 14.07 -17.38
C GLU A 242 -31.68 14.17 -16.05
N LYS A 243 -31.34 13.31 -15.08
CA LYS A 243 -31.94 13.30 -13.74
C LYS A 243 -31.35 14.36 -12.81
N GLU A 244 -30.18 14.90 -13.13
CA GLU A 244 -29.49 15.88 -12.30
C GLU A 244 -30.16 17.26 -12.39
N SER A 245 -30.71 17.71 -11.27
CA SER A 245 -31.37 18.99 -11.13
C SER A 245 -30.40 20.12 -10.77
N ALA A 246 -29.24 19.80 -10.17
CA ALA A 246 -28.27 20.78 -9.70
C ALA A 246 -27.47 21.40 -10.85
N PRO A 247 -27.53 22.72 -11.09
CA PRO A 247 -26.82 23.36 -12.21
C PRO A 247 -25.31 23.11 -12.21
N ALA A 248 -24.69 23.14 -11.03
CA ALA A 248 -23.26 22.91 -10.87
C ALA A 248 -22.85 21.48 -11.25
N MET A 249 -23.61 20.49 -10.79
CA MET A 249 -23.33 19.08 -11.08
C MET A 249 -23.63 18.75 -12.53
N ARG A 250 -24.71 19.29 -13.09
CA ARG A 250 -25.04 19.16 -14.50
C ARG A 250 -23.91 19.68 -15.40
N ALA A 251 -23.30 20.82 -15.06
CA ALA A 251 -22.14 21.35 -15.79
C ALA A 251 -20.91 20.42 -15.70
N ILE A 252 -20.64 19.85 -14.52
CA ILE A 252 -19.56 18.87 -14.33
C ILE A 252 -19.81 17.61 -15.16
N LEU A 253 -20.99 16.99 -15.02
CA LEU A 253 -21.37 15.78 -15.77
C LEU A 253 -21.36 16.01 -17.28
N GLN A 254 -21.79 17.18 -17.75
CA GLN A 254 -21.71 17.55 -19.17
C GLN A 254 -20.27 17.66 -19.66
N SER A 255 -19.38 18.23 -18.85
CA SER A 255 -17.94 18.32 -19.15
C SER A 255 -17.31 16.92 -19.21
N ILE A 256 -17.63 16.07 -18.22
CA ILE A 256 -17.18 14.68 -18.18
C ILE A 256 -17.70 13.91 -19.39
N LEU A 257 -18.97 14.05 -19.75
CA LEU A 257 -19.56 13.38 -20.91
C LEU A 257 -18.80 13.73 -22.19
N SER A 258 -18.57 15.02 -22.44
CA SER A 258 -17.80 15.47 -23.62
C SER A 258 -16.37 14.92 -23.62
N LYS A 259 -15.72 14.87 -22.46
CA LYS A 259 -14.39 14.29 -22.31
C LYS A 259 -14.39 12.79 -22.58
N PHE A 260 -15.36 12.05 -22.04
CA PHE A 260 -15.42 10.60 -22.14
C PHE A 260 -15.79 10.15 -23.57
N GLU A 261 -16.62 10.91 -24.29
CA GLU A 261 -16.86 10.72 -25.72
C GLU A 261 -15.55 10.87 -26.52
N LYS A 262 -14.76 11.92 -26.24
CA LYS A 262 -13.44 12.09 -26.89
C LYS A 262 -12.49 10.93 -26.59
N ILE A 263 -12.47 10.43 -25.34
CA ILE A 263 -11.60 9.32 -24.91
C ILE A 263 -11.99 8.03 -25.61
N LYS A 264 -13.29 7.74 -25.70
CA LYS A 264 -13.83 6.56 -26.38
C LYS A 264 -13.32 6.48 -27.83
N ASP A 265 -13.38 7.61 -28.54
CA ASP A 265 -13.04 7.72 -29.96
C ASP A 265 -11.53 7.77 -30.25
N MET A 266 -10.67 7.74 -29.21
CA MET A 266 -9.22 7.69 -29.40
C MET A 266 -8.79 6.39 -30.07
N ASN A 267 -8.05 6.50 -31.17
CA ASN A 267 -7.38 5.39 -31.82
C ASN A 267 -5.92 5.26 -31.34
N PHE A 268 -5.49 4.03 -31.10
CA PHE A 268 -4.13 3.66 -30.66
C PHE A 268 -3.42 2.70 -31.62
N ASP A 269 -4.02 2.44 -32.80
CA ASP A 269 -3.52 1.55 -33.84
C ASP A 269 -3.28 0.12 -33.32
N LEU A 270 -4.15 -0.39 -32.46
CA LEU A 270 -3.98 -1.74 -31.92
C LEU A 270 -4.13 -2.81 -33.01
N LYS A 271 -3.47 -3.96 -32.81
CA LYS A 271 -3.67 -5.17 -33.61
C LYS A 271 -5.17 -5.55 -33.66
N PRO A 272 -5.70 -6.02 -34.79
CA PRO A 272 -7.11 -6.42 -34.89
C PRO A 272 -7.53 -7.39 -33.78
N GLY A 273 -8.69 -7.12 -33.16
CA GLY A 273 -9.23 -7.92 -32.05
C GLY A 273 -8.66 -7.60 -30.67
N LYS A 274 -7.65 -6.72 -30.56
CA LYS A 274 -7.15 -6.22 -29.27
C LYS A 274 -7.85 -4.91 -28.89
N ARG A 275 -7.96 -4.68 -27.59
CA ARG A 275 -8.56 -3.46 -27.02
C ARG A 275 -7.74 -2.93 -25.85
N LEU A 276 -7.81 -1.61 -25.63
CA LEU A 276 -7.50 -1.02 -24.32
C LEU A 276 -8.79 -0.92 -23.52
N TRP A 277 -8.68 -1.06 -22.20
CA TRP A 277 -9.76 -0.72 -21.29
C TRP A 277 -10.02 0.78 -21.30
N PHE A 278 -11.27 1.20 -21.07
CA PHE A 278 -11.60 2.63 -21.03
C PHE A 278 -10.75 3.41 -20.01
N PHE A 279 -10.50 2.83 -18.83
CA PHE A 279 -9.63 3.45 -17.82
C PHE A 279 -8.17 3.60 -18.30
N GLN A 280 -7.69 2.73 -19.19
CA GLN A 280 -6.36 2.86 -19.79
C GLN A 280 -6.36 4.01 -20.80
N LYS A 281 -7.40 4.12 -21.65
CA LYS A 281 -7.58 5.26 -22.56
C LYS A 281 -7.64 6.57 -21.77
N TYR A 282 -8.39 6.59 -20.67
CA TYR A 282 -8.47 7.71 -19.72
C TYR A 282 -7.08 8.08 -19.17
N CYS A 283 -6.31 7.11 -18.67
CA CYS A 283 -4.94 7.39 -18.20
C CYS A 283 -4.03 7.95 -19.30
N ILE A 284 -4.16 7.46 -20.54
CA ILE A 284 -3.38 7.98 -21.68
C ILE A 284 -3.79 9.42 -21.99
N TYR A 285 -5.09 9.71 -22.02
CA TYR A 285 -5.62 11.05 -22.23
C TYR A 285 -5.11 12.02 -21.16
N GLU A 286 -5.28 11.69 -19.88
CA GLU A 286 -4.83 12.52 -18.77
C GLU A 286 -3.33 12.77 -18.80
N THR A 287 -2.55 11.74 -19.13
CA THR A 287 -1.10 11.89 -19.26
C THR A 287 -0.76 12.87 -20.38
N ARG A 288 -1.42 12.76 -21.54
CA ARG A 288 -1.21 13.70 -22.67
C ARG A 288 -1.54 15.13 -22.27
N VAL A 289 -2.69 15.36 -21.63
CA VAL A 289 -3.10 16.69 -21.14
C VAL A 289 -2.08 17.28 -20.17
N LEU A 290 -1.60 16.48 -19.20
CA LEU A 290 -0.57 16.93 -18.26
C LEU A 290 0.73 17.33 -18.98
N LEU A 291 1.21 16.49 -19.90
CA LEU A 291 2.43 16.78 -20.66
C LEU A 291 2.28 18.01 -21.57
N GLU A 292 1.13 18.17 -22.23
CA GLU A 292 0.80 19.32 -23.09
C GLU A 292 0.65 20.62 -22.29
N SER A 293 0.19 20.55 -21.03
CA SER A 293 0.14 21.70 -20.12
C SER A 293 1.52 22.12 -19.57
N GLY A 294 2.60 21.45 -19.98
CA GLY A 294 3.98 21.78 -19.61
C GLY A 294 4.56 20.94 -18.48
N ALA A 295 3.86 19.90 -18.03
CA ALA A 295 4.44 18.97 -17.04
C ALA A 295 5.64 18.24 -17.67
N ARG A 296 6.79 18.28 -16.97
CA ARG A 296 7.99 17.53 -17.38
C ARG A 296 7.90 16.04 -17.09
N GLY A 297 7.03 15.62 -16.19
CA GLY A 297 6.84 14.20 -15.93
C GLY A 297 5.55 13.86 -15.20
N VAL A 298 5.14 12.61 -15.37
CA VAL A 298 3.91 12.03 -14.83
C VAL A 298 4.22 10.66 -14.25
N ILE A 299 3.67 10.36 -13.08
CA ILE A 299 3.74 9.07 -12.42
C ILE A 299 2.47 8.28 -12.76
N ILE A 300 2.60 7.18 -13.47
CA ILE A 300 1.50 6.24 -13.72
C ILE A 300 1.54 5.21 -12.60
N ALA A 301 0.78 5.49 -11.54
CA ALA A 301 0.74 4.72 -10.29
C ALA A 301 -0.47 3.78 -10.17
N ASN A 302 -1.10 3.43 -11.28
CA ASN A 302 -2.17 2.43 -11.28
C ASN A 302 -1.72 1.12 -10.59
N GLU A 303 -2.68 0.47 -9.94
CA GLU A 303 -2.44 -0.77 -9.20
C GLU A 303 -1.76 -1.84 -10.06
N GLN A 304 -1.12 -2.78 -9.40
CA GLN A 304 -0.42 -3.84 -10.10
C GLN A 304 -1.38 -4.71 -10.92
N GLY A 305 -1.03 -5.01 -12.16
CA GLY A 305 -1.89 -5.78 -13.07
C GLY A 305 -2.87 -4.96 -13.91
N MET A 306 -2.93 -3.62 -13.76
CA MET A 306 -3.82 -2.76 -14.57
C MET A 306 -3.27 -2.39 -15.97
N GLY A 307 -2.25 -3.10 -16.45
CA GLY A 307 -1.69 -2.90 -17.81
C GLY A 307 -0.89 -1.61 -18.02
N LYS A 308 -0.10 -1.17 -17.02
CA LYS A 308 0.76 0.02 -17.14
C LYS A 308 1.72 -0.03 -18.35
N THR A 309 2.23 -1.21 -18.68
CA THR A 309 3.12 -1.43 -19.84
C THR A 309 2.41 -1.07 -21.15
N ILE A 310 1.21 -1.60 -21.38
CA ILE A 310 0.45 -1.29 -22.61
C ILE A 310 -0.05 0.17 -22.63
N THR A 311 -0.40 0.74 -21.48
CA THR A 311 -0.67 2.20 -21.35
C THR A 311 0.54 3.02 -21.80
N ALA A 312 1.74 2.68 -21.32
CA ALA A 312 2.97 3.39 -21.65
C ALA A 312 3.37 3.20 -23.12
N LEU A 313 3.25 1.99 -23.66
CA LEU A 313 3.47 1.70 -25.09
C LEU A 313 2.58 2.57 -25.97
N SER A 314 1.30 2.65 -25.64
CA SER A 314 0.33 3.49 -26.36
C SER A 314 0.63 4.99 -26.26
N LEU A 315 1.30 5.44 -25.20
CA LEU A 315 1.74 6.82 -25.00
C LEU A 315 2.98 7.20 -25.82
N ILE A 316 3.89 6.25 -26.01
CA ILE A 316 5.16 6.46 -26.72
C ILE A 316 5.12 6.01 -28.18
N ASN A 317 4.08 5.31 -28.61
CA ASN A 317 3.93 4.86 -29.99
C ASN A 317 4.08 6.05 -30.97
N GLY A 318 4.93 5.87 -31.99
CA GLY A 318 5.26 6.92 -32.96
C GLY A 318 6.14 8.07 -32.43
N ARG A 319 6.65 7.98 -31.20
CA ARG A 319 7.48 9.02 -30.56
C ARG A 319 8.88 8.49 -30.24
N GLN A 320 9.84 9.40 -30.08
CA GLN A 320 11.15 9.01 -29.56
C GLN A 320 11.06 8.66 -28.07
N ALA A 321 11.55 7.48 -27.70
CA ALA A 321 11.50 7.04 -26.31
C ALA A 321 12.68 6.14 -25.94
N VAL A 322 13.05 6.20 -24.66
CA VAL A 322 13.93 5.22 -24.04
C VAL A 322 13.22 4.68 -22.80
N VAL A 323 13.13 3.36 -22.71
CA VAL A 323 12.49 2.63 -21.62
C VAL A 323 13.57 1.94 -20.80
N ILE A 324 13.61 2.26 -19.51
CA ILE A 324 14.45 1.58 -18.52
C ILE A 324 13.55 0.70 -17.67
N THR A 325 13.78 -0.60 -17.66
CA THR A 325 12.93 -1.58 -16.96
C THR A 325 13.78 -2.60 -16.19
N PRO A 326 13.28 -3.28 -15.14
CA PRO A 326 14.00 -4.41 -14.55
C PRO A 326 14.31 -5.50 -15.58
N ASN A 327 15.42 -6.23 -15.39
CA ASN A 327 15.85 -7.26 -16.34
C ASN A 327 14.79 -8.32 -16.64
N THR A 328 13.91 -8.60 -15.67
CA THR A 328 12.86 -9.62 -15.80
C THR A 328 11.62 -9.16 -16.53
N VAL A 329 11.48 -7.85 -16.80
CA VAL A 329 10.29 -7.27 -17.42
C VAL A 329 10.58 -6.82 -18.86
N VAL A 330 11.85 -6.78 -19.31
CA VAL A 330 12.19 -6.45 -20.71
C VAL A 330 11.43 -7.35 -21.70
N THR A 331 11.36 -8.65 -21.45
CA THR A 331 10.59 -9.58 -22.29
C THR A 331 9.10 -9.28 -22.29
N THR A 332 8.53 -8.84 -21.17
CA THR A 332 7.12 -8.41 -21.11
C THR A 332 6.86 -7.21 -22.01
N TRP A 333 7.80 -6.25 -22.14
CA TRP A 333 7.64 -5.13 -23.06
C TRP A 333 7.57 -5.59 -24.52
N VAL A 334 8.45 -6.51 -24.92
CA VAL A 334 8.48 -7.08 -26.28
C VAL A 334 7.24 -7.91 -26.58
N GLU A 335 6.81 -8.74 -25.62
CA GLU A 335 5.59 -9.55 -25.76
C GLU A 335 4.36 -8.66 -25.91
N GLN A 336 4.23 -7.61 -25.09
CA GLN A 336 3.10 -6.68 -25.15
C GLN A 336 3.11 -5.85 -26.44
N GLU A 337 4.28 -5.44 -26.92
CA GLU A 337 4.41 -4.81 -28.24
C GLU A 337 3.92 -5.75 -29.34
N ALA A 338 4.46 -6.97 -29.43
CA ALA A 338 4.08 -7.93 -30.46
C ALA A 338 2.58 -8.31 -30.41
N GLU A 339 2.03 -8.39 -29.20
CA GLU A 339 0.63 -8.73 -28.96
C GLU A 339 -0.33 -7.58 -29.35
N PHE A 340 -0.01 -6.33 -28.98
CA PHE A 340 -0.94 -5.20 -29.08
C PHE A 340 -0.58 -4.18 -30.15
N ILE A 341 0.69 -3.80 -30.31
CA ILE A 341 1.14 -2.68 -31.17
C ILE A 341 2.44 -3.07 -31.91
N PRO A 342 2.42 -4.12 -32.75
CA PRO A 342 3.65 -4.66 -33.38
C PRO A 342 4.38 -3.66 -34.30
N GLN A 343 3.69 -2.61 -34.73
CA GLN A 343 4.25 -1.53 -35.52
C GLN A 343 5.05 -0.50 -34.70
N ALA A 344 5.03 -0.56 -33.37
CA ALA A 344 5.83 0.34 -32.52
C ALA A 344 7.34 0.13 -32.74
N ASN A 345 7.75 -1.10 -33.10
CA ASN A 345 9.09 -1.51 -33.51
C ASN A 345 10.18 -1.12 -32.51
N LEU A 346 10.03 -1.61 -31.28
CA LEU A 346 10.96 -1.37 -30.17
C LEU A 346 12.31 -2.01 -30.43
N GLU A 347 13.39 -1.23 -30.29
CA GLU A 347 14.73 -1.81 -30.26
C GLU A 347 15.06 -2.32 -28.87
N VAL A 348 15.44 -3.59 -28.76
CA VAL A 348 15.76 -4.22 -27.48
C VAL A 348 17.28 -4.28 -27.31
N LEU A 349 17.79 -3.58 -26.30
CA LEU A 349 19.20 -3.66 -25.90
C LEU A 349 19.37 -4.68 -24.78
N GLU A 350 19.59 -5.94 -25.17
CA GLU A 350 19.81 -7.07 -24.26
C GLU A 350 21.17 -7.75 -24.48
N GLY A 351 21.48 -8.75 -23.64
CA GLY A 351 22.72 -9.51 -23.70
C GLY A 351 23.76 -9.09 -22.64
N THR A 352 25.00 -9.50 -22.84
CA THR A 352 26.14 -9.08 -22.03
C THR A 352 26.39 -7.57 -22.17
N TYR A 353 27.18 -7.02 -21.25
CA TYR A 353 27.56 -5.62 -21.32
C TYR A 353 28.24 -5.24 -22.66
N GLN A 354 29.01 -6.17 -23.24
CA GLN A 354 29.68 -5.99 -24.53
C GLN A 354 28.68 -6.01 -25.70
N GLU A 355 27.74 -6.96 -25.71
CA GLU A 355 26.70 -7.04 -26.75
C GLU A 355 25.84 -5.77 -26.78
N ARG A 356 25.42 -5.26 -25.62
CA ARG A 356 24.69 -3.99 -25.53
C ARG A 356 25.51 -2.79 -26.02
N HIS A 357 26.81 -2.74 -25.74
CA HIS A 357 27.69 -1.68 -26.27
C HIS A 357 27.88 -1.77 -27.78
N GLY A 358 27.95 -2.99 -28.34
CA GLY A 358 27.96 -3.20 -29.78
C GLY A 358 26.68 -2.69 -30.43
N ALA A 359 25.51 -3.10 -29.91
CA ALA A 359 24.21 -2.70 -30.42
C ALA A 359 23.96 -1.19 -30.35
N LEU A 360 24.41 -0.53 -29.27
CA LEU A 360 24.34 0.94 -29.12
C LEU A 360 24.97 1.72 -30.27
N ALA A 361 26.05 1.21 -30.86
CA ALA A 361 26.74 1.90 -31.94
C ALA A 361 25.92 1.97 -33.25
N PHE A 362 24.93 1.09 -33.38
CA PHE A 362 24.06 0.98 -34.55
C PHE A 362 22.60 1.35 -34.23
N LEU A 363 22.37 1.98 -33.08
CA LEU A 363 21.05 2.33 -32.57
C LEU A 363 20.39 3.40 -33.44
N ASN A 364 19.57 2.96 -34.39
CA ASN A 364 18.86 3.84 -35.34
C ASN A 364 17.35 3.94 -35.07
N ARG A 365 16.84 3.23 -34.05
CA ARG A 365 15.40 3.23 -33.74
C ARG A 365 15.00 4.37 -32.80
N PRO A 366 13.80 4.95 -33.00
CA PRO A 366 13.29 6.02 -32.16
C PRO A 366 12.95 5.55 -30.75
N GLN A 367 12.51 4.29 -30.60
CA GLN A 367 12.09 3.67 -29.35
C GLN A 367 13.05 2.55 -28.96
N VAL A 368 13.51 2.58 -27.71
CA VAL A 368 14.53 1.66 -27.19
C VAL A 368 14.11 1.15 -25.83
N VAL A 369 14.27 -0.14 -25.58
CA VAL A 369 14.09 -0.76 -24.26
C VAL A 369 15.40 -1.37 -23.80
N THR A 370 15.80 -1.09 -22.56
CA THR A 370 16.97 -1.70 -21.93
C THR A 370 16.71 -1.98 -20.46
N ASN A 371 17.49 -2.88 -19.89
CA ASN A 371 17.43 -3.15 -18.46
C ASN A 371 18.08 -2.02 -17.62
N ILE A 372 17.60 -1.88 -16.38
CA ILE A 372 18.12 -0.95 -15.37
C ILE A 372 19.61 -1.17 -15.07
N GLU A 373 20.08 -2.41 -15.15
CA GLU A 373 21.48 -2.75 -14.90
C GLU A 373 22.43 -2.08 -15.90
N PHE A 374 21.94 -1.75 -17.09
CA PHE A 374 22.72 -1.04 -18.08
C PHE A 374 22.98 0.43 -17.77
N THR A 375 22.25 0.99 -16.80
CA THR A 375 22.50 2.35 -16.31
C THR A 375 23.59 2.40 -15.24
N ARG A 376 24.06 1.26 -14.71
CA ARG A 376 25.23 1.22 -13.82
C ARG A 376 26.49 1.70 -14.54
N GLY A 377 27.31 2.48 -13.83
CA GLY A 377 28.54 3.04 -14.39
C GLY A 377 28.29 3.79 -15.71
N MET A 378 27.23 4.59 -15.78
CA MET A 378 26.87 5.35 -16.96
C MET A 378 28.01 6.29 -17.37
N THR A 379 28.46 6.18 -18.63
CA THR A 379 29.44 7.10 -19.23
C THR A 379 28.72 8.16 -20.04
N GLU A 380 29.34 9.33 -20.25
CA GLU A 380 28.76 10.41 -21.05
C GLU A 380 28.39 9.95 -22.47
N ARG A 381 29.25 9.14 -23.10
CA ARG A 381 28.97 8.55 -24.42
C ARG A 381 27.72 7.68 -24.40
N ARG A 382 27.58 6.80 -23.40
CA ARG A 382 26.39 5.92 -23.29
C ARG A 382 25.14 6.75 -23.02
N ALA A 383 25.21 7.71 -22.10
CA ALA A 383 24.11 8.61 -21.82
C ALA A 383 23.69 9.39 -23.07
N GLY A 384 24.64 9.88 -23.87
CA GLY A 384 24.38 10.57 -25.13
C GLY A 384 23.63 9.72 -26.15
N LEU A 385 24.03 8.45 -26.32
CA LEU A 385 23.39 7.51 -27.26
C LEU A 385 21.99 7.07 -26.81
N LEU A 386 21.78 6.89 -25.51
CA LEU A 386 20.49 6.48 -24.95
C LEU A 386 19.50 7.65 -24.78
N SER A 387 20.01 8.88 -24.64
CA SER A 387 19.16 10.06 -24.46
C SER A 387 18.23 10.29 -25.64
N ARG A 388 17.05 10.84 -25.34
CA ARG A 388 16.05 11.30 -26.31
C ARG A 388 15.63 12.71 -25.92
N PRO A 389 16.45 13.75 -26.15
CA PRO A 389 16.23 15.09 -25.59
C PRO A 389 14.85 15.70 -25.89
N GLU A 390 14.28 15.42 -27.06
CA GLU A 390 12.94 15.85 -27.48
C GLU A 390 11.85 14.78 -27.24
N GLY A 391 12.25 13.62 -26.75
CA GLY A 391 11.40 12.46 -26.54
C GLY A 391 11.06 12.20 -25.07
N THR A 392 10.74 10.94 -24.79
CA THR A 392 10.25 10.47 -23.50
C THR A 392 11.20 9.47 -22.87
N LEU A 393 11.57 9.70 -21.61
CA LEU A 393 12.17 8.67 -20.76
C LEU A 393 11.05 7.96 -20.00
N VAL A 394 10.89 6.67 -20.24
CA VAL A 394 10.01 5.80 -19.45
C VAL A 394 10.87 5.03 -18.45
N VAL A 395 10.51 5.09 -17.18
CA VAL A 395 11.15 4.30 -16.13
C VAL A 395 10.11 3.37 -15.53
N ASP A 396 10.25 2.09 -15.80
CA ASP A 396 9.42 1.03 -15.27
C ASP A 396 9.97 0.54 -13.92
N GLU A 397 9.08 0.19 -12.99
CA GLU A 397 9.37 -0.01 -11.56
C GLU A 397 10.24 1.14 -10.99
N ALA A 398 9.78 2.38 -11.16
CA ALA A 398 10.55 3.60 -10.89
C ALA A 398 10.94 3.88 -9.43
N ASP A 399 10.57 3.03 -8.46
CA ASP A 399 10.83 3.28 -7.03
C ASP A 399 12.33 3.28 -6.69
N TYR A 400 13.18 2.64 -7.50
CA TYR A 400 14.63 2.68 -7.32
C TYR A 400 15.20 4.11 -7.44
N LEU A 401 14.51 5.02 -8.13
CA LEU A 401 14.88 6.44 -8.21
C LEU A 401 14.77 7.14 -6.85
N GLY A 402 14.11 6.51 -5.87
CA GLY A 402 14.04 6.95 -4.47
C GLY A 402 15.37 6.88 -3.71
N SER A 403 16.46 6.40 -4.33
CA SER A 403 17.83 6.48 -3.79
C SER A 403 18.70 7.31 -4.73
N LEU A 404 19.37 8.35 -4.23
CA LEU A 404 20.32 9.14 -5.03
C LEU A 404 21.71 8.50 -5.13
N SER A 405 22.11 7.70 -4.13
CA SER A 405 23.43 7.09 -4.05
C SER A 405 23.60 5.86 -4.96
N SER A 406 22.51 5.16 -5.30
CA SER A 406 22.57 3.99 -6.17
C SER A 406 23.11 4.33 -7.56
N GLN A 407 24.00 3.49 -8.08
CA GLN A 407 24.59 3.70 -9.41
C GLN A 407 23.52 3.69 -10.52
N GLN A 408 22.48 2.84 -10.38
CA GLN A 408 21.38 2.81 -11.34
C GLN A 408 20.60 4.12 -11.37
N SER A 409 20.23 4.67 -10.21
CA SER A 409 19.51 5.95 -10.14
C SER A 409 20.36 7.09 -10.70
N ARG A 410 21.65 7.15 -10.35
CA ARG A 410 22.58 8.14 -10.93
C ARG A 410 22.65 8.02 -12.44
N GLY A 411 22.81 6.81 -12.97
CA GLY A 411 22.88 6.57 -14.41
C GLY A 411 21.59 6.93 -15.15
N THR A 412 20.43 6.54 -14.61
CA THR A 412 19.13 6.91 -15.20
C THR A 412 18.93 8.43 -15.19
N ARG A 413 19.36 9.12 -14.13
CA ARG A 413 19.26 10.59 -14.01
C ARG A 413 20.11 11.36 -15.01
N GLN A 414 21.16 10.76 -15.56
CA GLN A 414 21.98 11.35 -16.62
C GLN A 414 21.29 11.35 -17.99
N LEU A 415 20.24 10.55 -18.19
CA LEU A 415 19.52 10.48 -19.46
C LEU A 415 18.71 11.77 -19.69
N LYS A 416 18.92 12.39 -20.85
CA LYS A 416 18.20 13.59 -21.27
C LYS A 416 16.92 13.18 -22.00
N ALA A 417 15.79 13.69 -21.52
CA ALA A 417 14.49 13.59 -22.17
C ALA A 417 13.60 14.77 -21.80
N HIS A 418 12.73 15.17 -22.73
CA HIS A 418 11.78 16.27 -22.52
C HIS A 418 10.69 15.85 -21.52
N HIS A 419 10.14 14.66 -21.72
CA HIS A 419 9.12 14.09 -20.85
C HIS A 419 9.66 12.88 -20.06
N ARG A 420 9.16 12.71 -18.83
CA ARG A 420 9.51 11.60 -17.92
C ARG A 420 8.24 10.87 -17.48
N LEU A 421 8.10 9.60 -17.86
CA LEU A 421 7.00 8.74 -17.42
C LEU A 421 7.53 7.74 -16.41
N LEU A 422 7.01 7.78 -15.18
CA LEU A 422 7.38 6.84 -14.12
C LEU A 422 6.26 5.81 -13.95
N LEU A 423 6.52 4.54 -14.23
CA LEU A 423 5.56 3.47 -14.04
C LEU A 423 5.90 2.75 -12.73
N THR A 424 5.00 2.81 -11.75
CA THR A 424 5.16 2.08 -10.49
C THR A 424 3.87 2.10 -9.68
N ALA A 425 3.37 0.91 -9.30
CA ALA A 425 2.21 0.85 -8.41
C ALA A 425 2.53 1.35 -6.99
N THR A 426 3.81 1.38 -6.61
CA THR A 426 4.29 1.69 -5.26
C THR A 426 5.50 2.63 -5.37
N PRO A 427 5.29 3.93 -5.64
CA PRO A 427 6.38 4.86 -5.92
C PRO A 427 7.38 4.97 -4.78
N PHE A 428 6.98 4.77 -3.52
CA PHE A 428 7.87 4.89 -2.37
C PHE A 428 7.65 3.75 -1.36
N LYS A 429 8.73 3.38 -0.68
CA LYS A 429 8.72 2.56 0.54
C LYS A 429 8.71 3.44 1.80
N ARG A 430 9.33 4.63 1.71
CA ARG A 430 9.42 5.63 2.79
C ARG A 430 9.04 7.00 2.25
N VAL A 431 8.38 7.81 3.08
CA VAL A 431 7.95 9.18 2.72
C VAL A 431 9.09 10.03 2.17
N SER A 432 10.31 9.89 2.71
CA SER A 432 11.48 10.63 2.25
C SER A 432 11.83 10.39 0.77
N GLN A 433 11.49 9.22 0.22
CA GLN A 433 11.77 8.89 -1.18
C GLN A 433 10.89 9.69 -2.15
N ILE A 434 9.74 10.18 -1.70
CA ILE A 434 8.87 11.04 -2.50
C ILE A 434 9.63 12.29 -2.94
N GLY A 435 10.44 12.88 -2.05
CA GLY A 435 11.27 14.04 -2.39
C GLY A 435 12.22 13.78 -3.56
N HIS A 436 12.83 12.59 -3.62
CA HIS A 436 13.73 12.21 -4.71
C HIS A 436 13.01 11.92 -6.04
N ILE A 437 11.82 11.32 -5.97
CA ILE A 437 11.01 11.00 -7.14
C ILE A 437 10.39 12.27 -7.72
N LEU A 438 9.82 13.12 -6.86
CA LEU A 438 9.31 14.42 -7.27
C LEU A 438 10.43 15.34 -7.76
N GLY A 439 11.60 15.35 -7.11
CA GLY A 439 12.77 16.06 -7.64
C GLY A 439 13.25 15.53 -8.99
N PHE A 440 12.96 14.27 -9.32
CA PHE A 440 13.21 13.73 -10.65
C PHE A 440 12.22 14.27 -11.70
N ILE A 441 10.94 14.48 -11.39
CA ILE A 441 9.99 15.01 -12.39
C ILE A 441 9.85 16.55 -12.35
N LEU A 442 10.21 17.17 -11.22
CA LEU A 442 10.15 18.60 -10.92
C LEU A 442 11.52 19.13 -10.45
N PRO A 443 12.56 19.08 -11.30
CA PRO A 443 13.93 19.41 -10.89
C PRO A 443 14.12 20.87 -10.45
N ASN A 444 13.19 21.76 -10.80
CA ASN A 444 13.27 23.19 -10.50
C ASN A 444 12.48 23.60 -9.25
N ASP A 445 11.77 22.66 -8.61
CA ASP A 445 11.02 22.96 -7.38
C ASP A 445 11.96 22.95 -6.17
N PRO A 446 12.10 24.08 -5.45
CA PRO A 446 13.06 24.19 -4.35
C PRO A 446 12.78 23.23 -3.20
N ARG A 447 11.53 22.74 -3.05
CA ARG A 447 11.15 21.77 -2.02
C ARG A 447 11.81 20.41 -2.24
N PHE A 448 12.20 20.09 -3.48
CA PHE A 448 12.82 18.80 -3.86
C PHE A 448 14.31 18.91 -4.18
N SER A 449 14.91 20.08 -3.94
CA SER A 449 16.34 20.34 -4.18
C SER A 449 17.28 19.52 -3.29
N SER A 450 16.83 19.17 -2.08
CA SER A 450 17.60 18.38 -1.11
C SER A 450 16.67 17.72 -0.10
N MET A 451 17.17 16.71 0.62
CA MET A 451 16.42 16.09 1.71
C MET A 451 16.10 17.10 2.83
N ARG A 452 17.02 18.03 3.12
CA ARG A 452 16.78 19.10 4.12
C ARG A 452 15.62 20.00 3.69
N ALA A 453 15.57 20.39 2.42
CA ALA A 453 14.47 21.18 1.89
C ALA A 453 13.14 20.41 1.95
N PHE A 454 13.16 19.12 1.60
CA PHE A 454 11.99 18.25 1.68
C PHE A 454 11.49 18.12 3.11
N SER A 455 12.34 17.77 4.07
CA SER A 455 11.96 17.62 5.49
C SER A 455 11.46 18.93 6.11
N ARG A 456 11.95 20.08 5.64
CA ARG A 456 11.45 21.39 6.07
C ARG A 456 10.07 21.69 5.48
N ALA A 457 9.81 21.30 4.23
CA ALA A 457 8.52 21.50 3.57
C ALA A 457 7.46 20.49 4.03
N PHE A 458 7.88 19.28 4.36
CA PHE A 458 7.03 18.15 4.77
C PHE A 458 7.63 17.47 6.01
N PRO A 459 7.48 18.07 7.21
CA PRO A 459 7.93 17.46 8.46
C PRO A 459 7.38 16.05 8.68
N ALA A 460 8.25 15.13 9.14
CA ALA A 460 7.85 13.77 9.47
C ALA A 460 6.83 13.76 10.64
N GLY A 461 5.89 12.82 10.61
CA GLY A 461 4.87 12.68 11.67
C GLY A 461 3.75 13.72 11.64
N SER A 462 3.73 14.64 10.67
CA SER A 462 2.65 15.63 10.50
C SER A 462 1.59 15.11 9.53
N THR A 463 0.34 15.04 9.99
CA THR A 463 -0.82 14.70 9.16
C THR A 463 -1.02 15.71 8.03
N GLU A 464 -0.77 17.00 8.31
CA GLU A 464 -0.84 18.08 7.33
C GLU A 464 0.17 17.88 6.21
N SER A 465 1.37 17.40 6.56
CA SER A 465 2.42 17.08 5.59
C SER A 465 2.02 15.89 4.71
N LEU A 466 1.44 14.84 5.29
CA LEU A 466 0.93 13.70 4.52
C LEU A 466 -0.21 14.11 3.57
N ASN A 467 -1.10 15.00 4.01
CA ASN A 467 -2.17 15.54 3.17
C ASN A 467 -1.64 16.42 2.05
N ALA A 468 -0.64 17.28 2.34
CA ALA A 468 0.01 18.10 1.33
C ALA A 468 0.73 17.22 0.29
N LEU A 469 1.39 16.14 0.73
CA LEU A 469 1.98 15.15 -0.16
C LEU A 469 0.92 14.41 -0.98
N PHE A 470 -0.23 14.06 -0.41
CA PHE A 470 -1.35 13.48 -1.16
C PHE A 470 -1.82 14.42 -2.28
N LEU A 471 -2.11 15.68 -1.97
CA LEU A 471 -2.54 16.67 -2.96
C LEU A 471 -1.49 16.85 -4.07
N LEU A 472 -0.21 16.86 -3.70
CA LEU A 472 0.87 16.98 -4.66
C LEU A 472 1.01 15.72 -5.52
N MET A 473 0.91 14.53 -4.92
CA MET A 473 0.90 13.27 -5.67
C MET A 473 -0.27 13.22 -6.62
N GLN A 474 -1.47 13.68 -6.24
CA GLN A 474 -2.61 13.74 -7.16
C GLN A 474 -2.34 14.62 -8.39
N GLN A 475 -1.59 15.71 -8.26
CA GLN A 475 -1.26 16.59 -9.40
C GLN A 475 -0.34 15.91 -10.42
N TYR A 476 0.62 15.11 -9.96
CA TYR A 476 1.67 14.53 -10.81
C TYR A 476 1.55 13.02 -11.01
N SER A 477 0.59 12.37 -10.35
CA SER A 477 0.36 10.93 -10.39
C SER A 477 -1.05 10.62 -10.85
N LEU A 478 -1.16 9.67 -11.77
CA LEU A 478 -2.40 8.99 -12.13
C LEU A 478 -2.46 7.68 -11.36
N ARG A 479 -3.46 7.56 -10.48
CA ARG A 479 -3.62 6.44 -9.56
C ARG A 479 -5.06 5.94 -9.65
N LEU A 480 -5.21 4.71 -10.14
CA LEU A 480 -6.45 3.94 -10.09
C LEU A 480 -6.19 2.61 -9.36
N ARG A 481 -7.15 2.17 -8.55
CA ARG A 481 -7.18 0.84 -7.94
C ARG A 481 -8.00 -0.11 -8.78
N LYS A 482 -7.76 -1.41 -8.58
CA LYS A 482 -8.55 -2.48 -9.18
C LYS A 482 -10.05 -2.33 -8.88
N GLN A 483 -10.38 -2.07 -7.62
CA GLN A 483 -11.76 -1.87 -7.17
C GLN A 483 -12.45 -0.62 -7.74
N ASP A 484 -11.65 0.38 -8.19
CA ASP A 484 -12.18 1.61 -8.77
C ASP A 484 -12.67 1.38 -10.22
N VAL A 485 -12.24 0.30 -10.88
CA VAL A 485 -12.57 0.05 -12.30
C VAL A 485 -13.17 -1.33 -12.57
N PHE A 486 -12.89 -2.34 -11.75
CA PHE A 486 -13.45 -3.68 -11.91
C PHE A 486 -14.52 -3.95 -10.85
N GLU A 487 -15.48 -4.80 -11.22
CA GLU A 487 -16.42 -5.39 -10.26
C GLU A 487 -15.86 -6.69 -9.73
N GLU A 488 -16.32 -7.09 -8.55
CA GLU A 488 -16.09 -8.43 -8.03
C GLU A 488 -17.10 -9.41 -8.63
N TYR A 489 -16.75 -10.69 -8.67
CA TYR A 489 -17.71 -11.74 -9.02
C TYR A 489 -18.88 -11.77 -8.03
N ASP A 490 -20.11 -11.73 -8.54
CA ASP A 490 -21.31 -11.94 -7.72
C ASP A 490 -21.50 -13.44 -7.47
N PRO A 491 -21.43 -13.90 -6.21
CA PRO A 491 -21.65 -15.31 -5.87
C PRO A 491 -23.07 -15.82 -6.20
N ARG A 492 -24.02 -14.92 -6.47
CA ARG A 492 -25.39 -15.28 -6.88
C ARG A 492 -25.52 -15.61 -8.36
N LEU A 493 -24.52 -15.28 -9.17
CA LEU A 493 -24.54 -15.49 -10.63
C LEU A 493 -23.46 -16.50 -11.05
N PRO A 494 -23.72 -17.36 -12.05
CA PRO A 494 -22.70 -18.30 -12.55
C PRO A 494 -21.44 -17.58 -13.07
N LEU A 495 -20.25 -18.07 -12.71
CA LEU A 495 -18.95 -17.55 -13.20
C LEU A 495 -18.87 -17.51 -14.74
N THR A 496 -19.51 -18.45 -15.43
CA THR A 496 -19.54 -18.50 -16.90
C THR A 496 -20.17 -17.27 -17.54
N LYS A 497 -20.99 -16.51 -16.81
CA LYS A 497 -21.65 -15.28 -17.28
C LYS A 497 -20.96 -13.99 -16.80
N GLN A 498 -19.85 -14.11 -16.09
CA GLN A 498 -19.15 -12.99 -15.49
C GLN A 498 -17.74 -12.93 -16.06
N ASP A 499 -17.55 -12.21 -17.15
CA ASP A 499 -16.21 -11.94 -17.69
C ASP A 499 -15.63 -10.67 -17.05
N ASP A 500 -14.31 -10.60 -17.01
CA ASP A 500 -13.54 -9.40 -16.69
C ASP A 500 -13.74 -8.86 -15.26
N LYS A 501 -14.16 -9.73 -14.33
CA LYS A 501 -14.35 -9.40 -12.91
C LYS A 501 -13.20 -9.89 -12.04
N LEU A 502 -13.15 -9.40 -10.80
CA LEU A 502 -12.17 -9.76 -9.79
C LEU A 502 -12.69 -10.80 -8.80
N PRO A 503 -11.86 -11.73 -8.34
CA PRO A 503 -12.17 -12.50 -7.14
C PRO A 503 -12.16 -11.58 -5.92
N LYS A 504 -13.05 -11.84 -4.96
CA LYS A 504 -13.02 -11.15 -3.67
C LYS A 504 -11.73 -11.52 -2.91
N LYS A 505 -11.06 -10.53 -2.33
CA LYS A 505 -9.93 -10.77 -1.43
C LYS A 505 -10.45 -11.15 -0.04
N VAL A 506 -10.11 -12.34 0.44
CA VAL A 506 -10.46 -12.80 1.79
C VAL A 506 -9.18 -12.89 2.61
N GLU A 507 -9.02 -11.99 3.57
CA GLU A 507 -7.85 -11.94 4.44
C GLU A 507 -8.19 -12.60 5.78
N ILE A 508 -7.50 -13.69 6.13
CA ILE A 508 -7.63 -14.36 7.43
C ILE A 508 -6.57 -13.81 8.37
N SER A 509 -6.98 -13.12 9.44
CA SER A 509 -6.02 -12.53 10.37
C SER A 509 -5.24 -13.61 11.15
N PRO A 510 -3.99 -13.34 11.58
CA PRO A 510 -3.26 -14.29 12.43
C PRO A 510 -4.00 -14.69 13.71
N ASP A 511 -4.85 -13.81 14.26
CA ASP A 511 -5.71 -14.09 15.40
C ASP A 511 -6.75 -15.18 15.12
N GLU A 512 -7.22 -15.27 13.88
CA GLU A 512 -8.16 -16.31 13.43
C GLU A 512 -7.44 -17.62 13.08
N GLU A 513 -6.36 -17.55 12.29
CA GLU A 513 -5.58 -18.72 11.84
C GLU A 513 -4.17 -18.30 11.40
N GLY A 514 -3.17 -19.14 11.62
CA GLY A 514 -1.76 -18.86 11.28
C GLY A 514 -0.86 -18.53 12.48
N ARG A 515 -1.40 -18.47 13.70
CA ARG A 515 -0.60 -18.36 14.92
C ARG A 515 -0.04 -19.71 15.35
N PHE A 516 1.24 -19.72 15.68
CA PHE A 516 1.91 -20.87 16.25
C PHE A 516 2.82 -20.47 17.42
N TYR A 517 2.99 -21.38 18.37
CA TYR A 517 3.84 -21.14 19.55
C TYR A 517 5.23 -21.70 19.32
N LEU A 518 6.25 -20.90 19.62
CA LEU A 518 7.64 -21.35 19.57
C LEU A 518 7.90 -22.43 20.63
N THR A 519 8.83 -23.32 20.33
CA THR A 519 9.33 -24.28 21.32
C THR A 519 10.09 -23.57 22.43
N ASP A 520 10.18 -24.22 23.59
CA ASP A 520 10.94 -23.75 24.74
C ASP A 520 12.42 -23.53 24.37
N GLU A 521 13.00 -24.39 23.55
CA GLU A 521 14.39 -24.26 23.07
C GLU A 521 14.58 -23.08 22.12
N GLN A 522 13.62 -22.82 21.22
CA GLN A 522 13.62 -21.59 20.40
C GLN A 522 13.54 -20.35 21.28
N CYS A 523 12.65 -20.33 22.28
CA CYS A 523 12.51 -19.23 23.23
C CYS A 523 13.79 -18.98 24.04
N ARG A 524 14.43 -20.03 24.56
CA ARG A 524 15.71 -19.91 25.28
C ARG A 524 16.85 -19.45 24.37
N SER A 525 16.88 -19.89 23.12
CA SER A 525 17.85 -19.38 22.13
C SER A 525 17.64 -17.89 21.84
N ILE A 526 16.39 -17.43 21.74
CA ILE A 526 16.06 -16.01 21.57
C ILE A 526 16.47 -15.19 22.81
N LEU A 527 16.24 -15.71 24.02
CA LEU A 527 16.70 -15.08 25.25
C LEU A 527 18.23 -14.93 25.27
N GLU A 528 18.97 -15.97 24.90
CA GLU A 528 20.43 -15.94 24.81
C GLU A 528 20.88 -14.94 23.72
N LEU A 529 20.22 -14.91 22.57
CA LEU A 529 20.47 -13.93 21.49
C LEU A 529 20.34 -12.48 21.99
N PHE A 530 19.35 -12.19 22.83
CA PHE A 530 19.09 -10.85 23.36
C PHE A 530 20.02 -10.46 24.51
N THR A 531 20.48 -11.42 25.32
CA THR A 531 21.25 -11.17 26.55
C THR A 531 22.75 -11.36 26.39
N ASP A 532 23.19 -12.33 25.59
CA ASP A 532 24.60 -12.59 25.25
C ASP A 532 24.74 -12.97 23.77
N TYR A 533 24.65 -11.96 22.90
CA TYR A 533 24.77 -12.15 21.46
C TYR A 533 26.08 -12.86 21.05
N GLN A 534 27.20 -12.52 21.70
CA GLN A 534 28.51 -13.10 21.36
C GLN A 534 28.61 -14.57 21.83
N GLY A 535 28.04 -14.91 22.99
CA GLY A 535 27.88 -16.28 23.45
C GLY A 535 27.03 -17.11 22.50
N TRP A 536 25.86 -16.57 22.14
CA TRP A 536 24.96 -17.18 21.17
C TRP A 536 25.66 -17.47 19.84
N CYS A 537 26.42 -16.50 19.30
CA CYS A 537 27.17 -16.67 18.05
C CYS A 537 28.24 -17.75 18.13
N ARG A 538 28.95 -17.88 19.27
CA ARG A 538 29.95 -18.94 19.48
C ARG A 538 29.31 -20.32 19.52
N LYS A 539 28.17 -20.44 20.20
CA LYS A 539 27.41 -21.69 20.36
C LYS A 539 26.82 -22.18 19.04
N HIS A 540 26.25 -21.29 18.23
CA HIS A 540 25.55 -21.64 17.00
C HIS A 540 26.39 -21.49 15.72
N LYS A 541 27.71 -21.35 15.85
CA LYS A 541 28.66 -21.16 14.72
C LYS A 541 28.61 -22.29 13.68
N LEU A 542 28.27 -23.52 14.09
CA LEU A 542 28.22 -24.70 13.23
C LEU A 542 26.91 -24.83 12.41
N HIS A 543 25.87 -24.09 12.78
CA HIS A 543 24.55 -24.11 12.12
C HIS A 543 24.36 -22.90 11.20
N ALA A 544 25.47 -22.31 10.74
CA ALA A 544 25.48 -21.25 9.75
C ALA A 544 25.17 -21.82 8.37
N SER A 545 24.09 -21.35 7.76
CA SER A 545 23.76 -21.61 6.37
C SER A 545 24.81 -20.99 5.42
N ARG A 546 24.80 -21.42 4.15
CA ARG A 546 25.59 -20.76 3.09
C ARG A 546 25.22 -19.28 2.90
N GLU A 547 24.01 -18.88 3.31
CA GLU A 547 23.55 -17.49 3.28
C GLU A 547 24.17 -16.66 4.43
N ASP A 548 24.63 -17.30 5.52
CA ASP A 548 25.25 -16.65 6.68
C ASP A 548 26.75 -16.29 6.45
N THR A 549 27.36 -16.72 5.33
CA THR A 549 28.84 -16.80 5.19
C THR A 549 29.54 -15.49 4.79
N GLN A 550 28.84 -14.34 4.75
CA GLN A 550 29.47 -13.03 4.54
C GLN A 550 29.42 -12.21 5.83
N TYR A 551 30.52 -12.13 6.58
CA TYR A 551 30.91 -11.08 7.57
C TYR A 551 29.90 -10.50 8.61
N TYR A 552 28.61 -10.87 8.60
CA TYR A 552 27.54 -10.20 9.34
C TYR A 552 27.29 -10.85 10.72
N ARG A 553 27.42 -12.18 10.86
CA ARG A 553 26.98 -12.91 12.07
C ARG A 553 27.79 -12.64 13.35
N PHE A 554 28.95 -11.98 13.28
CA PHE A 554 29.77 -11.67 14.48
C PHE A 554 29.78 -10.18 14.85
N LYS A 555 29.25 -9.33 13.97
CA LYS A 555 29.08 -7.91 14.29
C LYS A 555 27.80 -7.79 15.12
N GLU A 556 27.93 -7.32 16.34
CA GLU A 556 26.75 -6.95 17.11
C GLU A 556 26.09 -5.76 16.41
N GLY A 557 24.81 -5.92 16.09
CA GLY A 557 24.04 -4.92 15.36
C GLY A 557 22.65 -5.42 15.01
N TYR A 558 21.79 -4.51 14.59
CA TYR A 558 20.38 -4.81 14.31
C TYR A 558 20.19 -5.88 13.22
N PHE A 559 20.86 -5.76 12.07
CA PHE A 559 20.64 -6.67 10.94
C PHE A 559 21.02 -8.12 11.27
N PRO A 560 22.19 -8.41 11.85
CA PRO A 560 22.55 -9.77 12.26
C PRO A 560 21.62 -10.35 13.33
N LYS A 561 21.25 -9.58 14.37
CA LYS A 561 20.28 -10.00 15.40
C LYS A 561 18.92 -10.31 14.78
N ARG A 562 18.43 -9.45 13.88
CA ARG A 562 17.15 -9.63 13.18
C ARG A 562 17.14 -10.88 12.33
N GLU A 563 18.21 -11.15 11.59
CA GLU A 563 18.29 -12.31 10.72
C GLU A 563 18.34 -13.62 11.53
N ALA A 564 19.15 -13.64 12.60
CA ALA A 564 19.19 -14.75 13.55
C ALA A 564 17.81 -15.01 14.18
N LEU A 565 17.13 -13.96 14.66
CA LEU A 565 15.79 -14.07 15.24
C LEU A 565 14.80 -14.69 14.27
N ARG A 566 14.78 -14.24 13.00
CA ARG A 566 13.90 -14.80 11.97
C ARG A 566 14.21 -16.27 11.66
N GLN A 567 15.50 -16.64 11.57
CA GLN A 567 15.91 -18.03 11.40
C GLN A 567 15.43 -18.92 12.56
N ILE A 568 15.62 -18.48 13.81
CA ILE A 568 15.17 -19.22 15.00
C ILE A 568 13.65 -19.41 14.97
N MET A 569 12.88 -18.37 14.65
CA MET A 569 11.42 -18.44 14.59
C MET A 569 10.90 -19.31 13.43
N ASN A 570 11.67 -19.40 12.33
CA ASN A 570 11.29 -20.16 11.16
C ASN A 570 11.42 -21.67 11.39
N ASP A 571 12.55 -22.12 11.96
CA ASP A 571 12.82 -23.55 12.12
C ASP A 571 13.86 -23.85 13.23
N PRO A 572 13.62 -24.81 14.13
CA PRO A 572 14.59 -25.28 15.13
C PRO A 572 15.93 -25.79 14.56
N VAL A 573 16.01 -26.17 13.29
CA VAL A 573 17.27 -26.59 12.64
C VAL A 573 18.35 -25.50 12.73
N TYR A 574 17.97 -24.22 12.72
CA TYR A 574 18.91 -23.10 12.79
C TYR A 574 19.56 -22.93 14.17
N ILE A 575 18.99 -23.54 15.20
CA ILE A 575 19.58 -23.63 16.54
C ILE A 575 20.23 -24.97 16.82
N GLY A 576 20.36 -25.82 15.79
CA GLY A 576 21.00 -27.13 15.89
C GLY A 576 20.10 -28.25 16.37
N MET A 577 18.78 -28.10 16.19
CA MET A 577 17.78 -29.09 16.63
C MET A 577 16.99 -29.63 15.44
N PRO A 578 17.62 -30.41 14.53
CA PRO A 578 16.95 -30.92 13.33
C PRO A 578 15.87 -31.97 13.61
N ASP A 579 15.87 -32.56 14.82
CA ASP A 579 14.95 -33.63 15.19
C ASP A 579 13.62 -33.11 15.79
N ILE A 580 13.50 -31.81 16.04
CA ILE A 580 12.28 -31.18 16.51
C ILE A 580 11.49 -30.70 15.29
N ASP A 581 10.25 -31.18 15.13
CA ASP A 581 9.38 -30.68 14.06
C ASP A 581 9.04 -29.21 14.30
N SER A 582 9.19 -28.39 13.26
CA SER A 582 9.00 -26.96 13.39
C SER A 582 7.52 -26.65 13.70
N PRO A 583 7.20 -25.91 14.78
CA PRO A 583 5.83 -25.49 15.05
C PRO A 583 5.20 -24.71 13.89
N LYS A 584 6.04 -23.99 13.13
CA LYS A 584 5.63 -23.29 11.92
C LYS A 584 5.20 -24.25 10.81
N HIS A 585 5.95 -25.34 10.62
CA HIS A 585 5.58 -26.36 9.62
C HIS A 585 4.30 -27.09 10.01
N LEU A 586 4.08 -27.34 11.30
CA LEU A 586 2.82 -27.94 11.79
C LEU A 586 1.60 -27.06 11.46
N GLU A 587 1.68 -25.75 11.72
CA GLU A 587 0.61 -24.83 11.34
C GLU A 587 0.48 -24.70 9.82
N MET A 588 1.59 -24.75 9.08
CA MET A 588 1.55 -24.78 7.62
C MET A 588 0.87 -26.06 7.08
N ASP A 589 1.17 -27.22 7.66
CA ASP A 589 0.55 -28.49 7.30
C ASP A 589 -0.97 -28.42 7.53
N ARG A 590 -1.41 -27.86 8.67
CA ARG A 590 -2.83 -27.65 8.96
C ARG A 590 -3.53 -26.81 7.89
N ILE A 591 -2.93 -25.69 7.47
CA ILE A 591 -3.49 -24.82 6.43
C ILE A 591 -3.50 -25.56 5.07
N VAL A 592 -2.41 -26.22 4.70
CA VAL A 592 -2.31 -26.96 3.42
C VAL A 592 -3.33 -28.09 3.37
N GLU A 593 -3.47 -28.87 4.43
CA GLU A 593 -4.42 -29.97 4.52
C GLU A 593 -5.86 -29.47 4.45
N LYS A 594 -6.20 -28.44 5.23
CA LYS A 594 -7.52 -27.81 5.20
C LYS A 594 -7.90 -27.35 3.80
N GLU A 595 -6.97 -26.73 3.08
CA GLU A 595 -7.27 -26.10 1.81
C GLU A 595 -7.23 -27.10 0.63
N LEU A 596 -6.40 -28.15 0.68
CA LEU A 596 -6.22 -29.10 -0.44
C LEU A 596 -6.93 -30.45 -0.27
N VAL A 597 -7.12 -30.95 0.94
CA VAL A 597 -7.71 -32.28 1.18
C VAL A 597 -9.22 -32.19 0.96
N GLY A 598 -9.75 -33.06 0.09
CA GLY A 598 -11.18 -33.05 -0.28
C GLY A 598 -11.60 -31.95 -1.28
N ALA A 599 -10.72 -30.99 -1.57
CA ALA A 599 -10.93 -29.99 -2.62
C ALA A 599 -10.20 -30.42 -3.91
N ASN A 600 -10.96 -30.72 -4.96
CA ASN A 600 -10.37 -30.99 -6.28
C ASN A 600 -9.85 -29.68 -6.90
N GLU A 601 -8.69 -29.74 -7.57
CA GLU A 601 -8.11 -28.68 -8.41
C GLU A 601 -7.67 -27.39 -7.69
N ARG A 602 -7.94 -27.23 -6.39
CA ARG A 602 -7.50 -26.06 -5.62
C ARG A 602 -5.97 -25.96 -5.55
N LYS A 603 -5.45 -24.74 -5.68
CA LYS A 603 -4.00 -24.44 -5.71
C LYS A 603 -3.57 -23.42 -4.65
N ILE A 604 -2.40 -23.66 -4.06
CA ILE A 604 -1.78 -22.79 -3.05
C ILE A 604 -0.51 -22.15 -3.60
N LEU A 605 -0.34 -20.86 -3.34
CA LEU A 605 0.89 -20.11 -3.55
C LEU A 605 1.50 -19.75 -2.19
N ILE A 606 2.71 -20.21 -1.91
CA ILE A 606 3.43 -19.95 -0.66
C ILE A 606 4.57 -18.97 -0.96
N PHE A 607 4.61 -17.85 -0.25
CA PHE A 607 5.71 -16.89 -0.31
C PHE A 607 6.65 -17.06 0.87
N CYS A 608 7.89 -17.47 0.57
CA CYS A 608 8.98 -17.64 1.54
C CYS A 608 10.08 -16.62 1.31
N ARG A 609 10.95 -16.42 2.30
CA ARG A 609 12.17 -15.62 2.11
C ARG A 609 13.38 -16.48 1.76
N TYR A 610 13.57 -17.57 2.49
CA TYR A 610 14.79 -18.37 2.46
C TYR A 610 14.75 -19.47 1.41
N GLN A 611 15.83 -19.66 0.66
CA GLN A 611 15.90 -20.75 -0.32
C GLN A 611 15.82 -22.13 0.36
N ALA A 612 16.42 -22.28 1.53
CA ALA A 612 16.33 -23.51 2.32
C ALA A 612 14.87 -23.87 2.65
N GLN A 613 14.05 -22.87 2.98
CA GLN A 613 12.62 -23.08 3.26
C GLN A 613 11.85 -23.47 1.99
N VAL A 614 12.20 -22.88 0.84
CA VAL A 614 11.65 -23.28 -0.44
C VAL A 614 11.96 -24.75 -0.72
N GLU A 615 13.21 -25.17 -0.55
CA GLU A 615 13.60 -26.58 -0.76
C GLU A 615 12.91 -27.53 0.21
N GLU A 616 12.68 -27.12 1.45
CA GLU A 616 11.97 -27.91 2.44
C GLU A 616 10.50 -28.10 2.06
N TYR A 617 9.76 -27.02 1.76
CA TYR A 617 8.36 -27.13 1.35
C TYR A 617 8.18 -27.85 0.00
N LEU A 618 9.14 -27.74 -0.92
CA LEU A 618 9.14 -28.54 -2.15
C LEU A 618 9.19 -30.04 -1.85
N LYS A 619 9.91 -30.46 -0.81
CA LYS A 619 10.00 -31.87 -0.37
C LYS A 619 8.76 -32.25 0.46
N ARG A 620 8.45 -31.49 1.51
CA ARG A 620 7.35 -31.76 2.46
C ARG A 620 6.01 -31.94 1.74
N TYR A 621 5.74 -31.10 0.74
CA TYR A 621 4.47 -31.14 0.01
C TYR A 621 4.53 -31.84 -1.35
N ARG A 622 5.59 -32.59 -1.66
CA ARG A 622 5.77 -33.26 -2.97
C ARG A 622 4.56 -34.08 -3.40
N GLN A 623 3.84 -34.70 -2.45
CA GLN A 623 2.64 -35.49 -2.71
C GLN A 623 1.49 -34.71 -3.37
N TYR A 624 1.44 -33.39 -3.18
CA TYR A 624 0.44 -32.51 -3.80
C TYR A 624 0.88 -31.95 -5.17
N GLY A 625 2.09 -32.30 -5.63
CA GLY A 625 2.70 -31.75 -6.82
C GLY A 625 3.16 -30.31 -6.61
N THR A 626 4.47 -30.15 -6.43
CA THR A 626 5.10 -28.89 -6.06
C THR A 626 5.98 -28.34 -7.18
N CYS A 627 6.04 -27.02 -7.29
CA CYS A 627 6.99 -26.32 -8.16
C CYS A 627 7.61 -25.12 -7.44
N GLY A 628 8.85 -24.78 -7.80
CA GLY A 628 9.65 -23.75 -7.14
C GLY A 628 9.86 -22.55 -8.06
N TYR A 629 9.48 -21.37 -7.61
CA TYR A 629 9.63 -20.11 -8.34
C TYR A 629 10.65 -19.20 -7.66
N TYR A 630 11.93 -19.50 -7.78
CA TYR A 630 13.03 -18.83 -7.06
C TYR A 630 14.34 -18.84 -7.86
N GLY A 631 15.33 -18.05 -7.42
CA GLY A 631 16.61 -17.86 -8.13
C GLY A 631 17.56 -19.06 -8.16
N GLY A 632 17.25 -20.18 -7.50
CA GLY A 632 18.10 -21.38 -7.44
C GLY A 632 17.88 -22.40 -8.57
N LEU A 633 17.03 -22.09 -9.56
CA LEU A 633 16.75 -22.99 -10.67
C LEU A 633 17.97 -23.17 -11.58
N LYS A 634 18.22 -24.43 -11.99
CA LYS A 634 19.29 -24.76 -12.96
C LYS A 634 19.02 -24.09 -14.31
N THR A 635 19.88 -23.15 -14.66
CA THR A 635 19.77 -22.32 -15.86
C THR A 635 21.14 -22.05 -16.48
N ASP A 636 21.15 -21.60 -17.73
CA ASP A 636 22.34 -20.99 -18.30
C ASP A 636 22.50 -19.51 -17.89
N ALA A 637 23.53 -18.84 -18.42
CA ALA A 637 23.80 -17.42 -18.16
C ALA A 637 22.65 -16.46 -18.54
N ASN A 638 21.72 -16.91 -19.38
CA ASN A 638 20.59 -16.12 -19.86
C ASN A 638 19.26 -16.54 -19.18
N GLY A 639 19.29 -17.46 -18.21
CA GLY A 639 18.11 -17.91 -17.46
C GLY A 639 17.28 -19.01 -18.13
N TYR A 640 17.77 -19.61 -19.23
CA TYR A 640 17.04 -20.66 -19.95
C TYR A 640 17.11 -22.01 -19.24
N LYS A 641 16.02 -22.78 -19.32
CA LYS A 641 15.92 -24.11 -18.72
C LYS A 641 16.86 -25.10 -19.40
N LEU A 642 17.58 -25.87 -18.58
CA LEU A 642 18.55 -26.87 -19.04
C LEU A 642 18.05 -28.29 -18.74
N ASP A 643 18.47 -29.24 -19.57
CA ASP A 643 18.34 -30.66 -19.29
C ASP A 643 19.37 -31.14 -18.24
N LYS A 644 19.34 -32.44 -17.92
CA LYS A 644 20.29 -33.06 -16.96
C LYS A 644 21.75 -32.99 -17.42
N GLN A 645 21.99 -32.79 -18.72
CA GLN A 645 23.31 -32.74 -19.35
C GLN A 645 23.79 -31.29 -19.53
N GLY A 646 23.01 -30.28 -19.11
CA GLY A 646 23.35 -28.87 -19.20
C GLY A 646 23.02 -28.23 -20.56
N LYS A 647 22.24 -28.89 -21.42
CA LYS A 647 21.83 -28.37 -22.72
C LYS A 647 20.47 -27.67 -22.65
N ARG A 648 20.29 -26.58 -23.41
CA ARG A 648 19.02 -25.86 -23.52
C ARG A 648 17.90 -26.77 -24.03
N LEU A 649 16.76 -26.70 -23.36
CA LEU A 649 15.53 -27.38 -23.76
C LEU A 649 14.71 -26.49 -24.70
N TYR A 650 14.14 -27.08 -25.74
CA TYR A 650 13.29 -26.41 -26.74
C TYR A 650 11.89 -27.03 -26.76
N TYR A 651 10.88 -26.18 -26.91
CA TYR A 651 9.47 -26.55 -26.84
C TYR A 651 8.67 -25.98 -28.00
N LYS A 652 7.63 -26.71 -28.40
CA LYS A 652 6.71 -26.30 -29.47
C LYS A 652 5.94 -25.04 -29.07
N VAL A 653 5.79 -24.13 -30.02
CA VAL A 653 4.94 -22.93 -29.89
C VAL A 653 3.85 -22.93 -30.97
N ASP A 654 2.74 -22.24 -30.71
CA ASP A 654 1.67 -22.03 -31.68
C ASP A 654 1.96 -20.85 -32.63
N GLU A 655 0.99 -20.52 -33.48
CA GLU A 655 1.08 -19.40 -34.44
C GLU A 655 1.16 -18.01 -33.77
N TYR A 656 0.86 -17.93 -32.48
CA TYR A 656 0.96 -16.73 -31.64
C TYR A 656 2.19 -16.78 -30.72
N GLU A 657 3.09 -17.71 -30.95
CA GLU A 657 4.31 -17.94 -30.16
C GLU A 657 4.08 -18.41 -28.72
N ASN A 658 2.86 -18.84 -28.37
CA ASN A 658 2.58 -19.41 -27.05
C ASN A 658 3.06 -20.86 -26.99
N PHE A 659 3.63 -21.26 -25.85
CA PHE A 659 4.04 -22.65 -25.63
C PHE A 659 2.83 -23.60 -25.63
N VAL A 660 2.91 -24.64 -26.45
CA VAL A 660 1.84 -25.64 -26.58
C VAL A 660 2.05 -26.76 -25.55
N LEU A 661 0.98 -27.05 -24.82
CA LEU A 661 0.91 -28.18 -23.90
C LEU A 661 0.15 -29.34 -24.56
N ASP A 662 0.51 -30.58 -24.23
CA ASP A 662 -0.25 -31.77 -24.61
C ASP A 662 -1.54 -31.92 -23.77
N GLU A 663 -2.34 -32.94 -24.07
CA GLU A 663 -3.58 -33.25 -23.32
C GLU A 663 -3.32 -33.57 -21.84
N SER A 664 -2.09 -33.96 -21.50
CA SER A 664 -1.63 -34.20 -20.13
C SER A 664 -1.00 -32.95 -19.48
N HIS A 665 -1.14 -31.78 -20.11
CA HIS A 665 -0.62 -30.48 -19.66
C HIS A 665 0.92 -30.41 -19.57
N ASN A 666 1.63 -31.30 -20.28
CA ASN A 666 3.08 -31.26 -20.39
C ASN A 666 3.54 -30.48 -21.61
N PHE A 667 4.70 -29.84 -21.51
CA PHE A 667 5.29 -29.19 -22.68
C PHE A 667 5.72 -30.19 -23.73
N ILE A 668 5.41 -29.89 -25.00
CA ILE A 668 5.82 -30.72 -26.14
C ILE A 668 7.27 -30.37 -26.51
N SER A 669 8.22 -31.24 -26.18
CA SER A 669 9.64 -31.04 -26.49
C SER A 669 9.91 -31.19 -27.99
N THR A 670 10.85 -30.38 -28.50
CA THR A 670 11.26 -30.38 -29.90
C THR A 670 12.74 -29.98 -30.04
N ASP A 671 13.25 -29.93 -31.26
CA ASP A 671 14.60 -29.46 -31.55
C ASP A 671 14.69 -27.93 -31.68
N LYS A 672 15.91 -27.41 -31.85
CA LYS A 672 16.16 -25.98 -32.03
C LYS A 672 15.55 -25.41 -33.32
N ALA A 673 15.34 -26.23 -34.34
CA ALA A 673 14.82 -25.77 -35.63
C ALA A 673 13.31 -25.55 -35.60
N HIS A 674 12.59 -26.30 -34.76
CA HIS A 674 11.13 -26.34 -34.73
C HIS A 674 10.51 -25.83 -33.42
N GLY A 675 11.30 -25.25 -32.51
CA GLY A 675 10.79 -24.73 -31.24
C GLY A 675 11.64 -23.63 -30.62
N ARG A 676 11.19 -23.17 -29.45
CA ARG A 676 11.81 -22.08 -28.71
C ARG A 676 12.33 -22.52 -27.34
N PRO A 677 13.46 -21.97 -26.88
CA PRO A 677 13.90 -22.21 -25.53
C PRO A 677 13.01 -21.44 -24.54
N ILE A 678 12.79 -22.02 -23.37
CA ILE A 678 11.97 -21.41 -22.30
C ILE A 678 12.84 -21.01 -21.11
N LYS A 679 12.56 -19.86 -20.48
CA LYS A 679 13.19 -19.51 -19.20
C LYS A 679 12.70 -20.45 -18.11
N ALA A 680 13.56 -20.81 -17.16
CA ALA A 680 13.18 -21.78 -16.12
C ALA A 680 12.00 -21.28 -15.27
N LEU A 681 11.98 -20.00 -14.90
CA LEU A 681 10.85 -19.40 -14.19
C LEU A 681 9.54 -19.47 -14.98
N ASP A 682 9.57 -19.16 -16.28
CA ASP A 682 8.37 -19.23 -17.13
C ASP A 682 7.84 -20.66 -17.26
N TYR A 683 8.73 -21.66 -17.29
CA TYR A 683 8.34 -23.07 -17.26
C TYR A 683 7.54 -23.40 -15.98
N GLU A 684 8.07 -23.05 -14.81
CA GLU A 684 7.41 -23.35 -13.52
C GLU A 684 6.08 -22.59 -13.39
N ARG A 685 6.04 -21.34 -13.87
CA ARG A 685 4.80 -20.53 -13.94
C ARG A 685 3.73 -21.22 -14.78
N ILE A 686 4.06 -21.62 -16.00
CA ILE A 686 3.09 -22.23 -16.93
C ILE A 686 2.62 -23.59 -16.39
N GLN A 687 3.50 -24.37 -15.78
CA GLN A 687 3.13 -25.62 -15.11
C GLN A 687 2.13 -25.36 -13.98
N PHE A 688 2.43 -24.46 -13.05
CA PHE A 688 1.50 -24.13 -11.97
C PHE A 688 0.16 -23.58 -12.47
N GLN A 689 0.15 -22.78 -13.53
CA GLN A 689 -1.08 -22.18 -14.02
C GLN A 689 -1.99 -23.17 -14.77
N ASN A 690 -1.42 -24.17 -15.44
CA ASN A 690 -2.17 -25.00 -16.38
C ASN A 690 -2.23 -26.48 -16.00
N ASN A 691 -1.23 -27.01 -15.28
CA ASN A 691 -1.19 -28.43 -14.93
C ASN A 691 -2.00 -28.69 -13.65
N PRO A 692 -3.11 -29.46 -13.67
CA PRO A 692 -3.89 -29.77 -12.48
C PRO A 692 -3.11 -30.55 -11.42
N ALA A 693 -2.09 -31.32 -11.83
CA ALA A 693 -1.24 -32.08 -10.92
C ALA A 693 -0.26 -31.20 -10.14
N THR A 694 0.01 -29.97 -10.57
CA THR A 694 0.85 -29.02 -9.84
C THR A 694 -0.02 -28.12 -8.97
N ARG A 695 -0.24 -28.50 -7.71
CA ARG A 695 -1.16 -27.79 -6.81
C ARG A 695 -0.50 -26.77 -5.91
N ILE A 696 0.82 -26.87 -5.68
CA ILE A 696 1.53 -25.92 -4.81
C ILE A 696 2.70 -25.28 -5.55
N MET A 697 2.74 -23.95 -5.51
CA MET A 697 3.91 -23.17 -5.91
C MET A 697 4.54 -22.53 -4.69
N ILE A 698 5.86 -22.68 -4.56
CA ILE A 698 6.63 -22.00 -3.51
C ILE A 698 7.54 -20.96 -4.19
N ALA A 699 7.35 -19.70 -3.83
CA ALA A 699 8.03 -18.56 -4.45
C ALA A 699 8.79 -17.74 -3.40
N THR A 700 9.91 -17.13 -3.81
CA THR A 700 10.55 -16.09 -2.99
C THR A 700 9.89 -14.74 -3.20
N TYR A 701 9.88 -13.85 -2.20
CA TYR A 701 9.38 -12.48 -2.38
C TYR A 701 10.06 -11.74 -3.54
N ASP A 702 11.37 -11.94 -3.74
CA ASP A 702 12.13 -11.27 -4.78
C ASP A 702 11.67 -11.66 -6.18
N THR A 703 11.50 -12.97 -6.43
CA THR A 703 11.02 -13.48 -7.72
C THR A 703 9.52 -13.28 -7.90
N GLY A 704 8.74 -13.44 -6.83
CA GLY A 704 7.29 -13.21 -6.79
C GLY A 704 6.90 -11.76 -7.06
N SER A 705 7.79 -10.81 -6.81
CA SER A 705 7.57 -9.38 -7.07
C SER A 705 7.87 -8.95 -8.51
N MET A 706 8.28 -9.85 -9.41
CA MET A 706 8.79 -9.52 -10.76
C MET A 706 7.71 -9.40 -11.85
N GLY A 707 6.53 -8.85 -11.57
CA GLY A 707 5.56 -8.55 -12.63
C GLY A 707 4.59 -9.68 -13.03
N VAL A 708 4.84 -10.93 -12.61
CA VAL A 708 4.08 -12.12 -13.08
C VAL A 708 2.59 -12.18 -12.69
N THR A 709 1.83 -13.03 -13.39
CA THR A 709 0.43 -13.38 -13.12
C THR A 709 0.37 -14.82 -12.62
N LEU A 710 -0.30 -15.03 -11.48
CA LEU A 710 -0.46 -16.32 -10.80
C LEU A 710 -1.93 -16.55 -10.38
N THR A 711 -2.86 -16.25 -11.28
CA THR A 711 -4.32 -16.29 -11.05
C THR A 711 -4.86 -17.70 -10.82
N ALA A 712 -4.07 -18.73 -11.13
CA ALA A 712 -4.42 -20.10 -10.78
C ALA A 712 -4.48 -20.36 -9.27
N ALA A 713 -3.77 -19.58 -8.44
CA ALA A 713 -3.79 -19.72 -6.98
C ALA A 713 -5.17 -19.34 -6.41
N ASP A 714 -5.73 -20.19 -5.56
CA ASP A 714 -6.95 -19.91 -4.78
C ASP A 714 -6.61 -19.44 -3.36
N VAL A 715 -5.40 -19.77 -2.93
CA VAL A 715 -4.88 -19.47 -1.59
C VAL A 715 -3.49 -18.91 -1.73
N VAL A 716 -3.21 -17.85 -0.99
CA VAL A 716 -1.88 -17.26 -0.83
C VAL A 716 -1.50 -17.34 0.63
N VAL A 717 -0.33 -17.92 0.90
CA VAL A 717 0.21 -18.01 2.26
C VAL A 717 1.49 -17.20 2.33
N TYR A 718 1.52 -16.24 3.25
CA TYR A 718 2.75 -15.57 3.64
C TYR A 718 3.38 -16.35 4.78
N ASP A 719 4.36 -17.17 4.41
CA ASP A 719 5.12 -17.98 5.36
C ASP A 719 5.94 -17.08 6.30
N ASP A 720 6.51 -16.00 5.78
CA ASP A 720 7.16 -14.96 6.57
C ASP A 720 6.52 -13.59 6.27
N LEU A 721 6.66 -12.63 7.17
CA LEU A 721 6.28 -11.25 6.86
C LEU A 721 7.31 -10.58 5.93
N GLY A 722 6.79 -9.79 4.97
CA GLY A 722 7.60 -8.97 4.08
C GLY A 722 8.48 -7.97 4.85
N GLN A 723 9.58 -7.51 4.25
CA GLN A 723 10.39 -6.45 4.89
C GLN A 723 9.65 -5.12 4.94
N THR A 724 8.90 -4.86 3.88
CA THR A 724 8.10 -3.65 3.72
C THR A 724 6.70 -4.01 3.24
N TYR A 725 5.76 -3.09 3.45
CA TYR A 725 4.42 -3.21 2.89
C TYR A 725 4.43 -3.43 1.38
N LYS A 726 5.34 -2.75 0.65
CA LYS A 726 5.47 -2.91 -0.80
C LYS A 726 5.71 -4.37 -1.20
N ASP A 727 6.69 -5.03 -0.57
CA ASP A 727 7.10 -6.38 -0.98
C ASP A 727 5.93 -7.37 -0.80
N GLN A 728 5.18 -7.22 0.31
CA GLN A 728 4.01 -8.05 0.59
C GLN A 728 2.83 -7.73 -0.35
N TYR A 729 2.55 -6.44 -0.56
CA TYR A 729 1.48 -5.98 -1.45
C TYR A 729 1.72 -6.45 -2.89
N GLN A 730 2.93 -6.31 -3.41
CA GLN A 730 3.29 -6.75 -4.76
C GLN A 730 3.23 -8.27 -4.95
N ALA A 731 3.59 -9.05 -3.92
CA ALA A 731 3.53 -10.51 -3.97
C ALA A 731 2.08 -11.02 -3.93
N GLY A 732 1.25 -10.50 -3.03
CA GLY A 732 -0.15 -10.92 -2.92
C GLY A 732 -1.01 -10.64 -4.14
N ASP A 733 -0.75 -9.52 -4.79
CA ASP A 733 -1.47 -9.05 -5.97
C ASP A 733 -1.21 -9.86 -7.25
N ARG A 734 -0.37 -10.90 -7.18
CA ARG A 734 -0.10 -11.82 -8.29
C ARG A 734 -1.26 -12.77 -8.55
N ALA A 735 -1.96 -13.18 -7.48
CA ALA A 735 -3.13 -14.04 -7.55
C ALA A 735 -4.45 -13.26 -7.77
N HIS A 736 -4.54 -12.05 -7.23
CA HIS A 736 -5.73 -11.19 -7.34
C HIS A 736 -5.69 -10.33 -8.62
N ARG A 737 -6.09 -10.91 -9.76
CA ARG A 737 -6.22 -10.24 -11.06
C ARG A 737 -7.42 -10.78 -11.85
N PRO A 738 -7.99 -10.01 -12.80
CA PRO A 738 -9.02 -10.54 -13.69
C PRO A 738 -8.43 -11.62 -14.60
N ASP A 739 -9.12 -12.76 -14.72
CA ASP A 739 -8.73 -13.86 -15.61
C ASP A 739 -9.97 -14.65 -16.06
N ASN A 740 -10.35 -14.52 -17.33
CA ASN A 740 -11.52 -15.21 -17.89
C ASN A 740 -11.30 -16.72 -18.05
N SER A 741 -10.06 -17.18 -18.07
CA SER A 741 -9.73 -18.61 -18.16
C SER A 741 -9.74 -19.32 -16.79
N ARG A 742 -9.59 -18.56 -15.69
CA ARG A 742 -9.45 -19.09 -14.32
C ARG A 742 -10.32 -18.33 -13.32
N LYS A 743 -11.61 -18.22 -13.63
CA LYS A 743 -12.58 -17.49 -12.81
C LYS A 743 -12.77 -18.18 -11.46
N LYS A 744 -12.80 -17.39 -10.38
CA LYS A 744 -13.05 -17.85 -9.02
C LYS A 744 -13.69 -16.74 -8.20
N TYR A 745 -14.55 -17.08 -7.25
CA TYR A 745 -15.25 -16.07 -6.46
C TYR A 745 -14.34 -15.35 -5.46
N ALA A 746 -13.31 -16.03 -4.95
CA ALA A 746 -12.43 -15.46 -3.93
C ALA A 746 -11.01 -16.02 -4.01
N VAL A 747 -10.07 -15.27 -3.45
CA VAL A 747 -8.71 -15.72 -3.11
C VAL A 747 -8.49 -15.50 -1.61
N THR A 748 -8.09 -16.54 -0.91
CA THR A 748 -7.86 -16.51 0.54
C THR A 748 -6.39 -16.22 0.85
N TYR A 749 -6.13 -15.36 1.83
CA TYR A 749 -4.80 -14.96 2.26
C TYR A 749 -4.57 -15.34 3.72
N TYR A 750 -3.44 -16.00 3.99
CA TYR A 750 -3.00 -16.42 5.32
C TYR A 750 -1.67 -15.78 5.69
N TRP A 751 -1.46 -15.51 6.98
CA TRP A 751 -0.22 -14.98 7.54
C TRP A 751 0.21 -15.82 8.73
N LEU A 752 1.41 -16.40 8.63
CA LEU A 752 2.00 -17.09 9.77
C LEU A 752 2.60 -16.07 10.75
N GLN A 753 2.38 -16.29 12.05
CA GLN A 753 2.87 -15.42 13.11
C GLN A 753 3.31 -16.26 14.32
N ALA A 754 4.59 -16.16 14.67
CA ALA A 754 5.12 -16.80 15.87
C ALA A 754 4.65 -16.10 17.15
N LEU A 755 4.42 -16.88 18.21
CA LEU A 755 4.11 -16.43 19.58
C LEU A 755 5.05 -17.06 20.60
N TYR A 756 5.28 -16.36 21.72
CA TYR A 756 5.93 -16.94 22.90
C TYR A 756 4.89 -17.70 23.73
N PRO A 757 5.19 -18.94 24.20
CA PRO A 757 4.31 -19.65 25.13
C PRO A 757 4.22 -18.95 26.49
N ASP A 758 3.04 -18.94 27.10
CA ASP A 758 2.83 -18.35 28.44
C ASP A 758 3.73 -19.01 29.51
N VAL A 759 3.91 -20.33 29.42
CA VAL A 759 4.78 -21.11 30.33
C VAL A 759 6.21 -20.56 30.33
N PHE A 760 6.78 -20.27 29.15
CA PHE A 760 8.12 -19.68 29.04
C PHE A 760 8.15 -18.27 29.65
N LEU A 761 7.11 -17.46 29.42
CA LEU A 761 7.01 -16.10 29.95
C LEU A 761 6.86 -16.07 31.48
N GLU A 762 6.35 -17.13 32.09
CA GLU A 762 6.24 -17.29 33.55
C GLU A 762 7.56 -17.79 34.19
N GLU A 763 8.39 -18.52 33.45
CA GLU A 763 9.68 -19.03 33.94
C GLU A 763 10.78 -17.96 34.04
N ILE A 764 10.75 -16.96 33.16
CA ILE A 764 11.77 -15.90 33.13
C ILE A 764 11.50 -14.81 34.19
N SER A 765 12.56 -14.14 34.66
CA SER A 765 12.41 -13.07 35.65
C SER A 765 11.58 -11.91 35.11
N SER A 766 10.85 -11.22 35.99
CA SER A 766 9.99 -10.09 35.62
C SER A 766 10.74 -8.97 34.90
N ASP A 767 12.01 -8.75 35.24
CA ASP A 767 12.84 -7.72 34.64
C ASP A 767 13.21 -8.08 33.20
N ILE A 768 13.62 -9.34 32.96
CA ILE A 768 13.93 -9.85 31.61
C ILE A 768 12.67 -9.85 30.75
N ARG A 769 11.54 -10.33 31.29
CA ARG A 769 10.27 -10.36 30.59
C ARG A 769 9.86 -8.97 30.11
N ARG A 770 9.88 -7.98 31.00
CA ARG A 770 9.51 -6.60 30.69
C ARG A 770 10.44 -5.96 29.65
N GLU A 771 11.74 -6.26 29.75
CA GLU A 771 12.73 -5.66 28.85
C GLU A 771 12.69 -6.23 27.43
N TYR A 772 12.46 -7.54 27.27
CA TYR A 772 12.65 -8.23 25.99
C TYR A 772 11.39 -8.88 25.38
N PHE A 773 10.40 -9.28 26.18
CA PHE A 773 9.31 -10.16 25.74
C PHE A 773 7.90 -9.56 25.82
N ASP A 774 7.62 -8.66 26.78
CA ASP A 774 6.30 -8.00 26.91
C ASP A 774 5.94 -7.11 25.70
N VAL A 775 6.92 -6.79 24.86
CA VAL A 775 6.72 -6.05 23.60
C VAL A 775 6.13 -6.91 22.48
N GLY A 776 6.01 -8.22 22.70
CA GLY A 776 5.56 -9.21 21.72
C GLY A 776 6.71 -9.82 20.90
N THR A 777 6.36 -10.80 20.06
CA THR A 777 7.33 -11.40 19.12
C THR A 777 7.70 -10.41 18.01
N TYR A 778 8.82 -10.68 17.34
CA TYR A 778 9.22 -9.88 16.18
C TYR A 778 8.17 -9.89 15.07
N ASP A 779 7.49 -11.01 14.85
CA ASP A 779 6.42 -11.11 13.85
C ASP A 779 5.22 -10.24 14.20
N GLN A 780 4.82 -10.16 15.47
CA GLN A 780 3.76 -9.25 15.92
C GLN A 780 4.13 -7.79 15.65
N VAL A 781 5.33 -7.39 16.06
CA VAL A 781 5.82 -6.00 15.85
C VAL A 781 5.98 -5.69 14.36
N GLN A 782 6.50 -6.63 13.56
CA GLN A 782 6.67 -6.43 12.12
C GLN A 782 5.33 -6.41 11.38
N TYR A 783 4.34 -7.17 11.80
CA TYR A 783 2.98 -7.12 11.26
C TYR A 783 2.36 -5.74 11.47
N GLU A 784 2.46 -5.19 12.70
CA GLU A 784 2.05 -3.81 12.99
C GLU A 784 2.79 -2.79 12.11
N ASN A 785 4.10 -2.94 11.96
CA ASN A 785 4.93 -2.06 11.14
C ASN A 785 4.48 -2.03 9.67
N ILE A 786 4.22 -3.20 9.08
CA ILE A 786 3.75 -3.33 7.70
C ILE A 786 2.37 -2.69 7.54
N ARG A 787 1.44 -2.91 8.48
CA ARG A 787 0.12 -2.28 8.45
C ARG A 787 0.21 -0.76 8.49
N LYS A 788 1.05 -0.21 9.38
CA LYS A 788 1.30 1.24 9.45
C LYS A 788 1.90 1.81 8.16
N GLN A 789 2.86 1.10 7.56
CA GLN A 789 3.40 1.49 6.24
C GLN A 789 2.31 1.51 5.17
N GLY A 790 1.43 0.51 5.15
CA GLY A 790 0.28 0.46 4.23
C GLY A 790 -0.70 1.61 4.43
N GLN A 791 -1.02 1.96 5.68
CA GLN A 791 -1.89 3.10 6.00
C GLN A 791 -1.30 4.42 5.48
N ILE A 792 -0.01 4.68 5.70
CA ILE A 792 0.68 5.87 5.19
C ILE A 792 0.68 5.89 3.67
N PHE A 793 0.96 4.74 3.06
CA PHE A 793 0.95 4.59 1.61
C PHE A 793 -0.43 4.96 1.04
N HIS A 794 -1.51 4.37 1.56
CA HIS A 794 -2.87 4.66 1.12
C HIS A 794 -3.31 6.10 1.45
N ARG A 795 -2.80 6.71 2.53
CA ARG A 795 -3.09 8.13 2.82
C ARG A 795 -2.50 9.05 1.78
N ILE A 796 -1.23 8.82 1.39
CA ILE A 796 -0.53 9.64 0.40
C ILE A 796 -0.99 9.35 -1.03
N MET A 797 -1.31 8.10 -1.37
CA MET A 797 -1.66 7.72 -2.74
C MET A 797 -3.16 7.81 -3.02
N ASP A 798 -3.98 7.39 -2.06
CA ASP A 798 -5.42 7.16 -2.26
C ASP A 798 -6.30 8.09 -1.39
N GLY A 799 -5.71 8.86 -0.48
CA GLY A 799 -6.44 9.80 0.39
C GLY A 799 -7.20 9.13 1.55
N VAL A 800 -6.92 7.87 1.84
CA VAL A 800 -7.64 7.05 2.83
C VAL A 800 -6.77 6.80 4.07
N GLY A 801 -7.36 6.80 5.29
CA GLY A 801 -6.67 6.47 6.55
C GLY A 801 -7.00 7.43 7.70
N GLY A 802 -7.03 6.93 8.94
CA GLY A 802 -7.40 7.69 10.14
C GLY A 802 -6.24 8.42 10.84
N PRO A 803 -6.44 9.62 11.43
CA PRO A 803 -5.35 10.41 12.01
C PRO A 803 -4.80 9.90 13.35
N GLN A 804 -5.47 8.97 14.04
CA GLN A 804 -5.01 8.44 15.33
C GLN A 804 -3.77 7.53 15.23
N GLU A 805 -3.42 7.07 14.03
CA GLU A 805 -2.38 6.05 13.83
C GLU A 805 -1.04 6.66 13.36
N ILE A 806 -0.99 7.98 13.17
CA ILE A 806 0.14 8.75 12.59
C ILE A 806 1.21 9.08 13.66
N GLY A 807 0.95 8.78 14.93
CA GLY A 807 1.93 8.88 16.00
C GLY A 807 3.08 7.90 15.81
N ASN A 808 4.30 8.44 15.66
CA ASN A 808 5.58 7.77 15.42
C ASN A 808 5.78 7.16 14.01
N ILE A 809 5.80 8.01 12.98
CA ILE A 809 6.32 7.69 11.62
C ILE A 809 7.87 7.72 11.61
N GLU A 810 8.52 7.21 12.63
CA GLU A 810 9.97 7.26 12.66
C GLU A 810 10.59 6.00 12.08
N ARG A 811 11.74 6.19 11.41
CA ARG A 811 12.78 5.16 11.17
C ARG A 811 13.07 4.29 12.42
N ARG A 812 12.55 4.69 13.58
CA ARG A 812 12.64 4.07 14.87
C ARG A 812 11.46 3.20 15.29
N PHE A 813 10.38 2.95 14.51
CA PHE A 813 9.28 2.10 15.03
C PHE A 813 9.78 0.76 15.62
N MET A 814 10.67 0.07 14.90
CA MET A 814 11.34 -1.12 15.41
C MET A 814 12.30 -0.83 16.58
N ARG A 815 13.00 0.32 16.57
CA ARG A 815 13.93 0.76 17.62
C ARG A 815 13.22 1.19 18.91
N ASP A 816 12.01 1.72 18.81
CA ASP A 816 11.18 2.17 19.93
C ASP A 816 10.47 0.98 20.58
N ARG A 817 9.98 0.04 19.75
CA ARG A 817 9.33 -1.19 20.23
C ARG A 817 10.33 -2.25 20.71
N MET A 818 11.48 -2.38 20.05
CA MET A 818 12.50 -3.38 20.37
C MET A 818 13.91 -2.74 20.46
N PRO A 819 14.14 -1.82 21.41
CA PRO A 819 15.40 -1.06 21.52
C PRO A 819 16.63 -1.95 21.73
N PHE A 820 16.47 -3.10 22.39
CA PHE A 820 17.54 -4.07 22.64
C PHE A 820 18.15 -4.65 21.35
N MET A 821 17.38 -4.69 20.24
CA MET A 821 17.88 -5.13 18.94
C MET A 821 18.93 -4.17 18.36
N PHE A 822 18.97 -2.92 18.85
CA PHE A 822 19.85 -1.85 18.37
C PHE A 822 20.96 -1.48 19.36
N ARG A 823 21.09 -2.21 20.49
CA ARG A 823 22.19 -2.01 21.42
C ARG A 823 23.44 -2.71 20.87
N ASP A 824 24.50 -1.95 20.68
CA ASP A 824 25.83 -2.46 20.35
C ASP A 824 26.69 -2.47 21.61
N GLY A 825 27.40 -3.57 21.87
CA GLY A 825 28.50 -3.61 22.83
C GLY A 825 29.68 -2.77 22.37
N GLY A 826 29.59 -1.43 22.50
CA GLY A 826 30.76 -0.54 22.48
C GLY A 826 31.11 0.16 21.17
N ILE A 827 30.15 0.43 20.29
CA ILE A 827 30.32 1.47 19.27
C ILE A 827 29.16 2.44 19.46
N GLU A 828 29.45 3.64 19.98
CA GLU A 828 28.54 4.77 19.83
C GLU A 828 28.27 4.89 18.32
N GLU A 829 27.04 4.63 17.88
CA GLU A 829 26.59 5.15 16.59
C GLU A 829 26.86 6.66 16.64
N GLU A 830 27.84 7.12 15.87
CA GLU A 830 27.88 8.53 15.47
C GLU A 830 26.47 8.89 14.99
N PRO A 831 25.91 10.03 15.41
CA PRO A 831 24.56 10.41 15.02
C PRO A 831 24.54 10.49 13.50
N ASP A 832 23.95 9.48 12.84
CA ASP A 832 23.86 9.30 11.38
C ASP A 832 24.32 10.56 10.65
N THR A 833 25.63 10.67 10.44
CA THR A 833 26.16 11.77 9.65
C THR A 833 25.45 11.63 8.32
N PHE A 834 24.77 12.71 7.95
CA PHE A 834 24.44 13.07 6.58
C PHE A 834 25.10 12.13 5.56
N GLU A 835 24.33 11.54 4.64
CA GLU A 835 24.84 11.47 3.26
C GLU A 835 25.08 12.95 2.86
N SER A 836 26.21 13.50 3.30
CA SER A 836 26.76 14.72 2.77
C SER A 836 27.20 14.36 1.37
N ASP A 837 26.53 14.99 0.42
CA ASP A 837 27.12 15.36 -0.85
C ASP A 837 28.58 15.78 -0.62
N GLY A 838 29.50 14.92 -1.02
CA GLY A 838 30.94 15.11 -0.85
C GLY A 838 31.64 14.27 -1.89
N GLY A 839 31.92 14.89 -3.04
CA GLY A 839 32.73 14.29 -4.08
C GLY A 839 34.15 14.04 -3.57
N GLN A 840 34.71 12.88 -3.90
CA GLN A 840 36.13 12.76 -4.13
C GLN A 840 36.32 12.13 -5.50
N GLU A 841 36.91 12.92 -6.37
CA GLU A 841 37.47 12.55 -7.66
C GLU A 841 38.53 11.45 -7.49
N GLU A 842 38.70 10.69 -8.55
CA GLU A 842 39.71 9.64 -8.71
C GLU A 842 41.13 10.15 -8.44
N GLU A 843 42.00 9.27 -7.93
CA GLU A 843 43.29 9.11 -8.58
C GLU A 843 43.70 7.63 -8.57
N ALA A 844 44.01 7.15 -9.78
CA ALA A 844 44.53 5.82 -10.05
C ALA A 844 45.99 5.71 -9.56
N GLY A 845 46.34 4.58 -8.94
CA GLY A 845 47.72 4.27 -8.60
C GLY A 845 47.91 2.81 -8.21
N ALA A 846 48.50 2.04 -9.11
CA ALA A 846 48.95 0.67 -8.86
C ALA A 846 50.12 0.62 -7.86
N SER A 847 50.13 -0.36 -6.95
CA SER A 847 51.27 -1.27 -6.65
C SER A 847 51.27 -1.84 -5.22
N ASN A 848 51.51 -3.15 -5.15
CA ASN A 848 52.19 -3.98 -4.13
C ASN A 848 52.42 -3.48 -2.69
N GLY A 849 52.07 -4.35 -1.72
CA GLY A 849 53.04 -4.84 -0.71
C GLY A 849 52.85 -4.46 0.77
N VAL A 850 52.61 -5.51 1.58
CA VAL A 850 53.22 -5.82 2.91
C VAL A 850 52.96 -4.91 4.14
N ASP A 851 52.51 -5.59 5.21
CA ASP A 851 52.59 -5.38 6.68
C ASP A 851 52.56 -3.99 7.34
N GLY A 852 51.84 -3.93 8.48
CA GLY A 852 52.21 -3.03 9.58
C GLY A 852 51.07 -2.58 10.49
N LYS A 853 50.96 -3.17 11.69
CA LYS A 853 50.22 -2.63 12.83
C LYS A 853 50.83 -1.29 13.29
N ALA A 854 50.02 -0.27 13.61
CA ALA A 854 50.25 0.63 14.76
C ALA A 854 49.07 1.58 15.03
N THR A 855 48.73 1.62 16.32
CA THR A 855 47.89 2.53 17.12
C THR A 855 48.09 4.05 16.93
N GLY A 856 47.03 4.82 17.20
CA GLY A 856 47.10 5.92 18.19
C GLY A 856 46.75 7.36 17.75
N ARG A 857 45.66 7.89 18.35
CA ARG A 857 45.38 9.25 18.89
C ARG A 857 45.83 10.53 18.15
N TYR A 858 45.13 11.64 18.49
CA TYR A 858 45.25 13.06 18.07
C TYR A 858 44.34 13.39 16.86
N PHE A 859 43.40 14.34 16.86
CA PHE A 859 43.29 15.66 17.52
C PHE A 859 41.82 16.02 17.88
N ARG A 860 41.64 16.72 19.01
CA ARG A 860 40.51 17.61 19.32
C ARG A 860 40.93 19.05 18.95
N GLU A 861 39.93 19.92 18.78
CA GLU A 861 40.01 21.40 18.69
C GLU A 861 40.29 22.00 17.31
N THR A 862 39.23 22.42 16.60
CA THR A 862 38.93 23.83 16.28
C THR A 862 37.69 23.90 15.37
N ALA A 863 36.54 24.24 15.94
CA ALA A 863 35.36 24.65 15.18
C ALA A 863 35.09 26.13 15.49
N ALA A 864 35.62 27.00 14.64
CA ALA A 864 35.21 28.39 14.51
C ALA A 864 35.13 28.71 13.01
N SER A 865 33.98 29.26 12.61
CA SER A 865 33.59 29.73 11.27
C SER A 865 33.59 28.69 10.13
N VAL A 866 32.39 28.26 9.69
CA VAL A 866 31.71 28.62 8.43
C VAL A 866 30.25 28.15 8.53
#